data_AF-A0A383U448-F1
#
_entry.id   AF-A0A383U448-F1
#
_cell.length_a   1.000
_cell.length_b   1.000
_cell.length_c   1.000
_cell.angle_alpha   90.00
_cell.angle_beta   90.00
_cell.angle_gamma   90.00
#
_symmetry.space_group_name_H-M   'P 1'
#
loop_
_entity.id
_entity.type
_entity.pdbx_description
1 polymer ?
#
loop_
_entity_poly.entity_id
_entity_poly.type
_entity_poly.pdbx_seq_one_letter_code
_entity_poly.pdbx_strand_id
1 'polypeptide(L)'
;MKTSLHKIVGTLLFLFCISNVFAQDVRINQNELPYTIPLAEEPSKGEGIVYQWLENDKILEKSNQINFTIPKGKEVGTYTYISQVKCNGCTDWLSSNPFTVEIYNEPLITARTFTNPFSVVFSPQKELSGYLEELITIIDETQTKLDISIYSIDNYDIYLALKRAKARGVQIRMLYGGASEDKNETSGTVSHKLEELGIDVKYVNKTNHHKFIISDDNYLMTSSGNWNTKANWEFDESTLSITDEEIILRYRVEFELLWNNSREFGQSYTYTPTTPESLLNAIVDNPNSDAIFTTSNYSLYNSSTYGPTFRKITNKQDVADRIVALINQAQTSIKISANHLRSRPISEALILKKSQNPNIEIKIYTDQQEYITESYNNYQTSQQQQCLADASTLAKQRDCLEKNFLYSYNLISAGIEMRFKTYSYDWDITTSNMMHHKYAIFDDDIVVAGSYNYSYNSETNSMENLVILNSSASSSTVNKFIANFDEIWNLGRVENYYNDLLSHLNSSNRYVPVIFPSVALTHLEYADLKQQISTVCPTVTDDYFKNNGHLYSTYLKGIDLSYGANDEVITNFSNSTLYPFSIDYSYNPSLDRFTNIAFQSPDNINYFENIQYDSNKDITSFNSSVFNLNLSYSNRFLLSLNYGQGDYNWHYQNITNGKRVKYSNPNYTDFIISDWNESELPIKITDADNRYLQWNYDDNEDAISVFSQNRTVNLSYSQNQTIFSTNSGENVQFTQNSPNNFTLVNNGTVATTINYDIQEQADKKQTLNININSTNITSGSGRIASIDYLFDVYGRVISAGDLNIIRKPYSGETTTIENGNIQETRTYNDWSLLTQQVVKYNGNIVYQADYQYDVMQRIKQLDEFVSGITIQFIYQYNARGQLEKVFKNGTLSEHYTYDDFGNRTNINIRGTAFIYQNNNINQTQKYSWNTSTSTKHREFNYNNAGQLTSTVNKTGNTTTSSKSFNYDVFGNLNSVTWASQNLEFKYDAFDRQIATYLNGNVKQKLVYGIDNQPIAELNENDRIINTFIYADLNTPILMRKGSIDYYIVSDIRGSVRLVIKESNGAIMQQLDYDAFGKVLNNSNPGFTPFGYAGGLYEYRTDLIRFGARDYFAEIGKWTAEDPIGFLSGDVNFYSYVANDPINYIDPSGFYKTSELAVVIGERMHRVNKAANDLRKQGYNVKIYSPRNFRSTPGKLSPKDINANREWLRYWTNKGAKVFDIGPEKGNPVRSPFYGVEQRSIYTNWKYNNVVQLEGY
;
A
#
# COMPACT_ATOMS: atom_id res chain seq x y z
N MET A 1 21.99 -7.72 2.34
CA MET A 1 22.17 -9.10 2.87
C MET A 1 21.22 -9.41 4.02
N LYS A 2 21.30 -8.77 5.20
CA LYS A 2 20.25 -8.88 6.25
C LYS A 2 18.89 -8.37 5.79
N THR A 3 18.88 -7.33 4.96
CA THR A 3 17.71 -6.88 4.21
C THR A 3 17.11 -7.97 3.32
N SER A 4 17.88 -8.90 2.76
CA SER A 4 17.33 -9.97 1.92
C SER A 4 16.64 -11.03 2.76
N LEU A 5 17.19 -11.42 3.92
CA LEU A 5 16.54 -12.36 4.84
C LEU A 5 15.28 -11.75 5.50
N HIS A 6 15.34 -10.48 5.92
CA HIS A 6 14.18 -9.74 6.46
C HIS A 6 13.15 -9.36 5.37
N LYS A 7 13.60 -9.09 4.13
CA LYS A 7 12.71 -8.87 2.97
C LYS A 7 12.15 -10.17 2.46
N ILE A 8 12.86 -11.30 2.50
CA ILE A 8 12.26 -12.59 2.13
C ILE A 8 11.05 -12.82 3.04
N VAL A 9 11.07 -12.43 4.31
CA VAL A 9 9.95 -12.60 5.24
C VAL A 9 8.83 -11.59 5.04
N GLY A 10 9.17 -10.30 4.86
CA GLY A 10 8.18 -9.28 4.51
C GLY A 10 7.55 -9.53 3.13
N THR A 11 8.35 -9.97 2.17
CA THR A 11 7.94 -10.36 0.81
C THR A 11 7.23 -11.69 0.80
N LEU A 12 7.54 -12.65 1.69
CA LEU A 12 6.79 -13.90 1.83
C LEU A 12 5.47 -13.66 2.54
N LEU A 13 5.43 -12.89 3.63
CA LEU A 13 4.16 -12.50 4.26
C LEU A 13 3.28 -11.67 3.31
N PHE A 14 3.89 -10.83 2.47
CA PHE A 14 3.19 -10.16 1.38
C PHE A 14 2.79 -11.18 0.28
N LEU A 15 3.67 -12.08 -0.13
CA LEU A 15 3.41 -13.19 -1.07
C LEU A 15 2.44 -14.22 -0.49
N PHE A 16 2.13 -14.24 0.81
CA PHE A 16 1.18 -15.14 1.45
C PHE A 16 -0.17 -14.46 1.67
N CYS A 17 -0.18 -13.16 1.99
CA CYS A 17 -1.36 -12.33 1.76
C CYS A 17 -1.71 -12.22 0.26
N ILE A 18 -0.76 -12.54 -0.63
CA ILE A 18 -0.90 -12.55 -2.10
C ILE A 18 -0.74 -13.98 -2.69
N SER A 19 -0.62 -15.05 -1.90
CA SER A 19 -0.47 -16.44 -2.42
C SER A 19 -1.80 -17.02 -2.86
N ASN A 20 -2.64 -16.17 -3.45
CA ASN A 20 -3.68 -16.55 -4.38
C ASN A 20 -3.37 -16.08 -5.81
N VAL A 21 -2.12 -15.69 -6.10
CA VAL A 21 -1.77 -15.07 -7.38
C VAL A 21 -0.71 -15.91 -8.10
N PHE A 22 -1.18 -16.88 -8.90
CA PHE A 22 -0.51 -17.61 -10.01
C PHE A 22 -0.02 -19.07 -9.85
N ALA A 23 -0.60 -19.90 -8.99
CA ALA A 23 -0.72 -21.33 -9.32
C ALA A 23 -2.09 -21.54 -10.00
N GLN A 24 -2.12 -21.98 -11.27
CA GLN A 24 -3.36 -22.53 -11.80
C GLN A 24 -3.52 -23.93 -11.21
N ASP A 25 -4.01 -24.00 -9.97
CA ASP A 25 -4.43 -25.27 -9.41
C ASP A 25 -5.72 -25.69 -10.09
N VAL A 26 -5.64 -26.80 -10.85
CA VAL A 26 -6.75 -27.28 -11.66
C VAL A 26 -7.34 -28.50 -10.96
N ARG A 27 -8.55 -28.36 -10.40
CA ARG A 27 -9.29 -29.51 -9.87
C ARG A 27 -10.13 -30.10 -10.99
N ILE A 28 -10.02 -31.41 -11.20
CA ILE A 28 -10.64 -32.12 -12.32
C ILE A 28 -11.38 -33.32 -11.76
N ASN A 29 -12.66 -33.47 -12.12
CA ASN A 29 -13.38 -34.68 -11.75
C ASN A 29 -12.77 -35.87 -12.52
N GLN A 30 -12.62 -37.03 -11.88
CA GLN A 30 -12.05 -38.22 -12.53
C GLN A 30 -12.79 -38.58 -13.84
N ASN A 31 -14.07 -38.25 -13.96
CA ASN A 31 -14.89 -38.47 -15.15
C ASN A 31 -14.59 -37.51 -16.32
N GLU A 32 -13.85 -36.42 -16.08
CA GLU A 32 -13.49 -35.38 -17.06
C GLU A 32 -12.13 -35.62 -17.74
N LEU A 33 -11.46 -36.74 -17.44
CA LEU A 33 -10.17 -37.12 -18.05
C LEU A 33 -10.34 -37.82 -19.42
N PRO A 34 -9.46 -37.57 -20.41
CA PRO A 34 -8.28 -36.70 -20.36
C PRO A 34 -8.64 -35.22 -20.55
N TYR A 35 -8.18 -34.38 -19.63
CA TYR A 35 -8.39 -32.93 -19.69
C TYR A 35 -7.16 -32.25 -20.30
N THR A 36 -7.37 -31.43 -21.32
CA THR A 36 -6.30 -30.66 -21.98
C THR A 36 -6.24 -29.26 -21.37
N ILE A 37 -5.08 -28.91 -20.84
CA ILE A 37 -4.77 -27.60 -20.27
C ILE A 37 -4.17 -26.73 -21.37
N PRO A 38 -4.88 -25.69 -21.84
CA PRO A 38 -4.34 -24.76 -22.82
C PRO A 38 -3.45 -23.75 -22.09
N LEU A 39 -2.20 -23.65 -22.54
CA LEU A 39 -1.17 -22.83 -21.94
C LEU A 39 -0.91 -21.61 -22.81
N ALA A 40 -1.04 -20.42 -22.20
CA ALA A 40 -1.22 -19.17 -22.91
C ALA A 40 0.12 -18.48 -23.21
N GLU A 41 0.87 -18.98 -24.20
CA GLU A 41 1.83 -18.20 -25.01
C GLU A 41 2.42 -19.10 -26.12
N GLU A 42 2.01 -18.96 -27.38
CA GLU A 42 2.79 -19.57 -28.47
C GLU A 42 4.11 -18.77 -28.64
N PRO A 43 5.29 -19.41 -28.58
CA PRO A 43 6.53 -18.75 -28.99
C PRO A 43 6.44 -18.36 -30.46
N SER A 44 6.90 -17.14 -30.78
CA SER A 44 6.91 -16.61 -32.15
C SER A 44 7.51 -17.62 -33.13
N LYS A 45 6.74 -18.03 -34.14
CA LYS A 45 7.11 -19.01 -35.19
C LYS A 45 8.54 -18.78 -35.71
N GLY A 46 9.47 -19.55 -35.16
CA GLY A 46 10.88 -19.59 -35.55
C GLY A 46 11.60 -20.70 -34.79
N GLU A 47 11.82 -21.83 -35.47
CA GLU A 47 12.67 -22.97 -35.09
C GLU A 47 12.16 -23.96 -34.01
N GLY A 48 11.58 -25.09 -34.46
CA GLY A 48 11.88 -26.45 -33.95
C GLY A 48 11.79 -26.79 -32.45
N ILE A 49 10.91 -26.17 -31.66
CA ILE A 49 10.78 -26.41 -30.21
C ILE A 49 10.05 -27.75 -29.90
N VAL A 50 10.62 -28.55 -29.00
CA VAL A 50 10.02 -29.80 -28.46
C VAL A 50 9.78 -29.66 -26.96
N TYR A 51 8.53 -29.86 -26.53
CA TYR A 51 8.08 -29.87 -25.13
C TYR A 51 8.19 -31.28 -24.56
N GLN A 52 8.58 -31.37 -23.30
CA GLN A 52 8.67 -32.62 -22.56
C GLN A 52 7.87 -32.48 -21.26
N TRP A 53 6.69 -33.08 -21.21
CA TRP A 53 5.84 -33.01 -20.03
C TRP A 53 6.32 -33.99 -18.97
N LEU A 54 6.40 -33.55 -17.72
CA LEU A 54 6.65 -34.42 -16.59
C LEU A 54 5.47 -34.38 -15.64
N GLU A 55 5.17 -35.54 -15.08
CA GLU A 55 4.23 -35.72 -13.98
C GLU A 55 5.03 -36.15 -12.76
N ASN A 56 4.96 -35.38 -11.67
CA ASN A 56 5.73 -35.62 -10.45
C ASN A 56 7.20 -35.93 -10.78
N ASP A 57 7.80 -35.09 -11.63
CA ASP A 57 9.17 -35.16 -12.14
C ASP A 57 9.51 -36.39 -13.00
N LYS A 58 8.51 -37.18 -13.41
CA LYS A 58 8.69 -38.28 -14.35
C LYS A 58 8.19 -37.89 -15.73
N ILE A 59 9.05 -38.10 -16.72
CA ILE A 59 8.76 -37.81 -18.13
C ILE A 59 7.51 -38.60 -18.55
N LEU A 60 6.47 -37.84 -18.88
CA LEU A 60 5.18 -38.34 -19.29
C LEU A 60 5.10 -38.45 -20.83
N GLU A 61 5.50 -37.41 -21.55
CA GLU A 61 5.48 -37.38 -23.01
C GLU A 61 6.50 -36.37 -23.58
N LYS A 62 7.00 -36.62 -24.79
CA LYS A 62 7.77 -35.65 -25.58
C LYS A 62 6.95 -35.26 -26.81
N SER A 63 6.45 -34.03 -26.87
CA SER A 63 5.57 -33.56 -27.93
C SER A 63 6.09 -32.24 -28.53
N ASN A 64 5.60 -31.89 -29.72
CA ASN A 64 5.88 -30.59 -30.35
C ASN A 64 4.75 -29.58 -30.07
N GLN A 65 3.92 -29.82 -29.03
CA GLN A 65 2.73 -29.03 -28.72
C GLN A 65 2.81 -28.48 -27.29
N ILE A 66 2.50 -27.19 -27.14
CA ILE A 66 2.52 -26.48 -25.85
C ILE A 66 1.35 -26.85 -24.93
N ASN A 67 0.29 -27.45 -25.46
CA ASN A 67 -0.86 -27.85 -24.64
C ASN A 67 -0.59 -29.20 -23.97
N PHE A 68 -0.83 -29.25 -22.67
CA PHE A 68 -0.68 -30.48 -21.90
C PHE A 68 -2.01 -31.22 -21.81
N THR A 69 -2.02 -32.52 -22.11
CA THR A 69 -3.22 -33.37 -21.92
C THR A 69 -2.95 -34.37 -20.81
N ILE A 70 -3.75 -34.30 -19.75
CA ILE A 70 -3.63 -35.22 -18.62
C ILE A 70 -4.01 -36.64 -19.08
N PRO A 71 -3.19 -37.67 -18.81
CA PRO A 71 -3.47 -39.02 -19.28
C PRO A 71 -4.79 -39.58 -18.77
N LYS A 72 -5.48 -40.35 -19.61
CA LYS A 72 -6.69 -41.07 -19.23
C LYS A 72 -6.36 -42.17 -18.21
N GLY A 73 -7.21 -42.33 -17.18
CA GLY A 73 -7.10 -43.41 -16.19
C GLY A 73 -6.26 -43.09 -14.95
N LYS A 74 -6.06 -41.81 -14.62
CA LYS A 74 -5.45 -41.40 -13.35
C LYS A 74 -6.38 -41.72 -12.17
N GLU A 75 -5.79 -42.15 -11.06
CA GLU A 75 -6.51 -42.37 -9.80
C GLU A 75 -6.80 -41.04 -9.10
N VAL A 76 -7.59 -41.07 -8.04
CA VAL A 76 -7.82 -39.88 -7.20
C VAL A 76 -6.51 -39.48 -6.51
N GLY A 77 -6.18 -38.20 -6.58
CA GLY A 77 -4.98 -37.66 -5.97
C GLY A 77 -4.51 -36.38 -6.66
N THR A 78 -3.51 -35.74 -6.07
CA THR A 78 -2.89 -34.55 -6.64
C THR A 78 -1.67 -34.94 -7.46
N TYR A 79 -1.62 -34.46 -8.69
CA TYR A 79 -0.55 -34.70 -9.64
C TYR A 79 0.05 -33.36 -10.05
N THR A 80 1.35 -33.21 -9.86
CA THR A 80 2.06 -32.01 -10.27
C THR A 80 2.59 -32.20 -11.68
N TYR A 81 2.32 -31.26 -12.57
CA TYR A 81 2.81 -31.30 -13.93
C TYR A 81 3.72 -30.11 -14.21
N ILE A 82 4.82 -30.37 -14.92
CA ILE A 82 5.79 -29.37 -15.40
C ILE A 82 6.09 -29.63 -16.86
N SER A 83 6.35 -28.57 -17.63
CA SER A 83 6.89 -28.69 -18.99
C SER A 83 8.41 -28.54 -18.93
N GLN A 84 9.16 -29.33 -19.70
CA GLN A 84 10.57 -29.11 -19.96
C GLN A 84 10.73 -28.82 -21.44
N VAL A 85 11.16 -27.62 -21.78
CA VAL A 85 11.38 -27.22 -23.17
C VAL A 85 12.84 -27.46 -23.54
N LYS A 86 13.08 -28.18 -24.64
CA LYS A 86 14.42 -28.29 -25.23
C LYS A 86 14.56 -27.34 -26.40
N CYS A 87 15.07 -26.14 -26.13
CA CYS A 87 15.61 -25.22 -27.14
C CYS A 87 16.95 -24.62 -26.64
N ASN A 88 17.80 -24.16 -27.56
CA ASN A 88 19.13 -23.64 -27.20
C ASN A 88 19.01 -22.27 -26.52
N GLY A 89 19.03 -22.26 -25.18
CA GLY A 89 19.20 -21.05 -24.38
C GLY A 89 17.92 -20.28 -24.03
N CYS A 90 16.75 -20.93 -24.06
CA CYS A 90 15.51 -20.35 -23.50
C CYS A 90 15.02 -21.21 -22.34
N THR A 91 14.61 -20.57 -21.24
CA THR A 91 13.76 -21.16 -20.19
C THR A 91 12.32 -20.76 -20.47
N ASP A 92 11.42 -21.74 -20.57
CA ASP A 92 9.97 -21.50 -20.65
C ASP A 92 9.42 -21.36 -19.21
N TRP A 93 8.50 -20.43 -19.00
CA TRP A 93 7.83 -20.16 -17.73
C TRP A 93 7.27 -21.44 -17.07
N LEU A 94 6.82 -22.41 -17.87
CA LEU A 94 6.25 -23.69 -17.40
C LEU A 94 7.26 -24.71 -16.86
N SER A 95 8.55 -24.49 -17.12
CA SER A 95 9.62 -25.31 -16.54
C SER A 95 10.00 -24.90 -15.12
N SER A 96 9.59 -23.70 -14.71
CA SER A 96 9.82 -23.09 -13.40
C SER A 96 8.52 -22.75 -12.67
N ASN A 97 7.38 -23.31 -13.10
CA ASN A 97 6.07 -23.11 -12.47
C ASN A 97 5.24 -24.39 -12.59
N PRO A 98 5.44 -25.38 -11.70
CA PRO A 98 4.57 -26.54 -11.61
C PRO A 98 3.13 -26.12 -11.35
N PHE A 99 2.19 -26.70 -12.09
CA PHE A 99 0.78 -26.62 -11.73
C PHE A 99 0.33 -27.94 -11.14
N THR A 100 -0.51 -27.87 -10.11
CA THR A 100 -1.10 -29.07 -9.53
C THR A 100 -2.46 -29.34 -10.16
N VAL A 101 -2.69 -30.62 -10.43
CA VAL A 101 -3.97 -31.13 -10.87
C VAL A 101 -4.50 -32.05 -9.80
N GLU A 102 -5.56 -31.65 -9.11
CA GLU A 102 -6.24 -32.53 -8.17
C GLU A 102 -7.33 -33.30 -8.92
N ILE A 103 -7.16 -34.62 -9.01
CA ILE A 103 -8.18 -35.51 -9.55
C ILE A 103 -9.01 -36.04 -8.38
N TYR A 104 -10.31 -35.80 -8.42
CA TYR A 104 -11.23 -36.16 -7.34
C TYR A 104 -12.41 -37.00 -7.87
N ASN A 105 -13.03 -37.79 -6.99
CA ASN A 105 -14.18 -38.65 -7.35
C ASN A 105 -15.55 -38.00 -7.15
N GLU A 106 -15.64 -36.95 -6.33
CA GLU A 106 -16.90 -36.36 -5.89
C GLU A 106 -17.08 -34.92 -6.39
N PRO A 107 -18.18 -34.54 -7.07
CA PRO A 107 -18.45 -33.14 -7.38
C PRO A 107 -18.36 -32.28 -6.12
N LEU A 108 -17.75 -31.09 -6.22
CA LEU A 108 -17.71 -30.07 -5.18
C LEU A 108 -19.14 -29.72 -4.74
N ILE A 109 -19.70 -30.40 -3.75
CA ILE A 109 -20.99 -30.02 -3.18
C ILE A 109 -21.01 -30.32 -1.68
N THR A 110 -20.73 -29.30 -0.87
CA THR A 110 -21.83 -28.83 -0.03
C THR A 110 -22.32 -27.56 -0.67
N ALA A 111 -23.51 -27.60 -1.28
CA ALA A 111 -24.13 -26.43 -1.87
C ALA A 111 -24.25 -25.36 -0.79
N ARG A 112 -23.99 -24.10 -1.14
CA ARG A 112 -24.35 -22.99 -0.25
C ARG A 112 -25.81 -23.12 0.11
N THR A 113 -26.09 -23.31 1.39
CA THR A 113 -27.44 -23.17 1.91
C THR A 113 -27.65 -21.70 2.20
N PHE A 114 -28.24 -20.99 1.25
CA PHE A 114 -28.80 -19.68 1.53
C PHE A 114 -29.98 -19.89 2.47
N THR A 115 -29.88 -19.34 3.68
CA THR A 115 -30.97 -19.39 4.66
C THR A 115 -32.11 -18.45 4.30
N ASN A 116 -31.86 -17.47 3.41
CA ASN A 116 -32.83 -16.47 2.95
C ASN A 116 -32.82 -16.34 1.42
N PRO A 117 -33.98 -16.05 0.79
CA PRO A 117 -34.11 -15.94 -0.67
C PRO A 117 -33.43 -14.72 -1.28
N PHE A 118 -33.02 -13.74 -0.47
CA PHE A 118 -32.31 -12.53 -0.87
C PHE A 118 -31.18 -12.23 0.10
N SER A 119 -30.00 -11.87 -0.40
CA SER A 119 -28.89 -11.29 0.36
C SER A 119 -28.19 -10.16 -0.40
N VAL A 120 -27.52 -9.26 0.32
CA VAL A 120 -26.79 -8.12 -0.26
C VAL A 120 -25.37 -8.03 0.32
N VAL A 121 -24.43 -7.65 -0.56
CA VAL A 121 -23.06 -7.23 -0.24
C VAL A 121 -22.86 -5.80 -0.76
N PHE A 122 -22.23 -4.95 0.06
CA PHE A 122 -21.86 -3.59 -0.31
C PHE A 122 -20.35 -3.47 -0.46
N SER A 123 -19.91 -2.74 -1.48
CA SER A 123 -18.53 -2.28 -1.67
C SER A 123 -18.40 -0.81 -1.27
N PRO A 124 -17.19 -0.32 -0.93
CA PRO A 124 -15.88 -0.96 -1.06
C PRO A 124 -15.58 -2.06 -0.01
N GLN A 125 -14.87 -3.12 -0.42
CA GLN A 125 -14.33 -4.21 0.41
C GLN A 125 -12.83 -4.42 0.12
N LYS A 126 -12.03 -4.93 1.07
CA LYS A 126 -10.60 -5.23 0.82
C LYS A 126 -10.44 -6.35 -0.26
N GLU A 127 -9.29 -6.39 -0.96
CA GLU A 127 -9.12 -7.23 -2.16
C GLU A 127 -9.40 -8.74 -1.92
N LEU A 128 -10.21 -9.33 -2.82
CA LEU A 128 -10.78 -10.69 -2.81
C LEU A 128 -11.73 -11.06 -1.67
N SER A 129 -12.17 -10.13 -0.81
CA SER A 129 -13.18 -10.39 0.24
C SER A 129 -14.54 -9.70 0.00
N GLY A 130 -14.90 -9.45 -1.27
CA GLY A 130 -16.11 -8.73 -1.68
C GLY A 130 -17.00 -9.52 -2.65
N TYR A 131 -17.92 -8.86 -3.36
CA TYR A 131 -18.88 -9.56 -4.24
C TYR A 131 -18.22 -10.31 -5.40
N LEU A 132 -16.98 -9.96 -5.78
CA LEU A 132 -16.22 -10.72 -6.78
C LEU A 132 -15.87 -12.13 -6.30
N GLU A 133 -15.61 -12.34 -5.01
CA GLU A 133 -15.36 -13.67 -4.43
C GLU A 133 -16.62 -14.54 -4.50
N GLU A 134 -17.76 -13.94 -4.15
CA GLU A 134 -19.06 -14.59 -4.27
C GLU A 134 -19.36 -14.96 -5.73
N LEU A 135 -19.12 -14.04 -6.67
CA LEU A 135 -19.28 -14.27 -8.10
C LEU A 135 -18.41 -15.42 -8.64
N ILE A 136 -17.12 -15.45 -8.28
CA ILE A 136 -16.21 -16.55 -8.65
C ILE A 136 -16.79 -17.88 -8.16
N THR A 137 -17.27 -17.90 -6.91
CA THR A 137 -17.79 -19.12 -6.34
C THR A 137 -19.07 -19.59 -7.03
N ILE A 138 -19.99 -18.69 -7.37
CA ILE A 138 -21.20 -19.04 -8.12
C ILE A 138 -20.85 -19.69 -9.46
N ILE A 139 -19.88 -19.11 -10.17
CA ILE A 139 -19.41 -19.65 -11.44
C ILE A 139 -18.79 -21.06 -11.22
N ASP A 140 -18.05 -21.26 -10.13
CA ASP A 140 -17.44 -22.55 -9.80
C ASP A 140 -18.43 -23.62 -9.31
N GLU A 141 -19.52 -23.22 -8.65
CA GLU A 141 -20.57 -24.12 -8.16
C GLU A 141 -21.58 -24.51 -9.25
N THR A 142 -21.62 -23.79 -10.38
CA THR A 142 -22.56 -24.06 -11.47
C THR A 142 -22.31 -25.42 -12.14
N GLN A 143 -23.38 -26.18 -12.36
CA GLN A 143 -23.36 -27.55 -12.86
C GLN A 143 -23.76 -27.67 -14.34
N THR A 144 -24.80 -26.95 -14.76
CA THR A 144 -25.43 -27.17 -16.08
C THR A 144 -25.32 -25.95 -16.99
N LYS A 145 -25.63 -24.74 -16.51
CA LYS A 145 -25.61 -23.54 -17.36
C LYS A 145 -25.45 -22.20 -16.64
N LEU A 146 -24.88 -21.25 -17.36
CA LEU A 146 -24.71 -19.85 -17.00
C LEU A 146 -25.29 -18.94 -18.07
N ASP A 147 -26.20 -18.06 -17.68
CA ASP A 147 -26.71 -16.98 -18.53
C ASP A 147 -26.25 -15.63 -17.96
N ILE A 148 -25.37 -14.93 -18.70
CA ILE A 148 -24.66 -13.75 -18.21
C ILE A 148 -25.02 -12.52 -19.06
N SER A 149 -25.37 -11.41 -18.42
CA SER A 149 -25.52 -10.11 -19.09
C SER A 149 -24.68 -9.07 -18.37
N ILE A 150 -23.60 -8.61 -19.00
CA ILE A 150 -22.60 -7.75 -18.34
C ILE A 150 -22.08 -6.66 -19.29
N TYR A 151 -21.89 -5.46 -18.73
CA TYR A 151 -21.37 -4.32 -19.48
C TYR A 151 -19.87 -4.43 -19.74
N SER A 152 -19.09 -4.67 -18.68
CA SER A 152 -17.65 -4.80 -18.74
C SER A 152 -17.11 -5.80 -17.73
N ILE A 153 -16.04 -6.50 -18.12
CA ILE A 153 -15.27 -7.41 -17.29
C ILE A 153 -13.81 -6.99 -17.40
N ASP A 154 -13.15 -6.70 -16.27
CA ASP A 154 -11.71 -6.47 -16.25
C ASP A 154 -10.95 -7.29 -15.19
N ASN A 155 -11.69 -8.03 -14.36
CA ASN A 155 -11.10 -8.94 -13.39
C ASN A 155 -10.73 -10.28 -14.04
N TYR A 156 -9.46 -10.68 -13.91
CA TYR A 156 -8.92 -11.89 -14.53
C TYR A 156 -9.40 -13.18 -13.85
N ASP A 157 -9.66 -13.16 -12.55
CA ASP A 157 -10.11 -14.34 -11.80
C ASP A 157 -11.51 -14.79 -12.22
N ILE A 158 -12.37 -13.84 -12.60
CA ILE A 158 -13.67 -14.13 -13.22
C ILE A 158 -13.49 -14.85 -14.57
N TYR A 159 -12.53 -14.42 -15.39
CA TYR A 159 -12.23 -15.11 -16.64
C TYR A 159 -11.75 -16.55 -16.38
N LEU A 160 -10.91 -16.76 -15.37
CA LEU A 160 -10.48 -18.11 -14.97
C LEU A 160 -11.64 -18.97 -14.46
N ALA A 161 -12.55 -18.39 -13.67
CA ALA A 161 -13.75 -19.09 -13.20
C ALA A 161 -14.63 -19.54 -14.37
N LEU A 162 -14.86 -18.67 -15.36
CA LEU A 162 -15.65 -19.01 -16.56
C LEU A 162 -14.97 -20.12 -17.38
N LYS A 163 -13.63 -20.09 -17.49
CA LYS A 163 -12.85 -21.17 -18.11
C LYS A 163 -13.06 -22.50 -17.37
N ARG A 164 -13.02 -22.50 -16.03
CA ARG A 164 -13.29 -23.70 -15.21
C ARG A 164 -14.72 -24.20 -15.39
N ALA A 165 -15.72 -23.32 -15.39
CA ALA A 165 -17.11 -23.71 -15.65
C ALA A 165 -17.28 -24.36 -17.02
N LYS A 166 -16.72 -23.75 -18.06
CA LYS A 166 -16.81 -24.27 -19.41
C LYS A 166 -16.12 -25.64 -19.57
N ALA A 167 -15.00 -25.82 -18.87
CA ALA A 167 -14.29 -27.10 -18.76
C ALA A 167 -15.12 -28.22 -18.12
N ARG A 168 -15.98 -27.90 -17.14
CA ARG A 168 -16.92 -28.83 -16.51
C ARG A 168 -18.15 -29.15 -17.38
N GLY A 169 -18.19 -28.66 -18.62
CA GLY A 169 -19.32 -28.86 -19.54
C GLY A 169 -20.49 -27.90 -19.32
N VAL A 170 -20.34 -26.89 -18.45
CA VAL A 170 -21.36 -25.86 -18.24
C VAL A 170 -21.62 -25.11 -19.54
N GLN A 171 -22.90 -24.99 -19.91
CA GLN A 171 -23.32 -24.19 -21.05
C GLN A 171 -23.30 -22.71 -20.68
N ILE A 172 -22.45 -21.90 -21.30
CA ILE A 172 -22.33 -20.47 -20.98
C ILE A 172 -22.82 -19.64 -22.16
N ARG A 173 -23.85 -18.82 -21.91
CA ARG A 173 -24.39 -17.82 -22.84
C ARG A 173 -24.14 -16.43 -22.27
N MET A 174 -23.50 -15.55 -23.04
CA MET A 174 -23.09 -14.23 -22.56
C MET A 174 -23.53 -13.10 -23.49
N LEU A 175 -24.31 -12.17 -22.95
CA LEU A 175 -24.55 -10.85 -23.54
C LEU A 175 -23.48 -9.90 -23.01
N TYR A 176 -22.52 -9.52 -23.85
CA TYR A 176 -21.37 -8.73 -23.43
C TYR A 176 -21.35 -7.34 -24.09
N GLY A 177 -21.31 -6.29 -23.28
CA GLY A 177 -21.29 -4.90 -23.77
C GLY A 177 -20.09 -4.59 -24.68
N GLY A 178 -18.90 -5.08 -24.31
CA GLY A 178 -17.66 -4.87 -25.08
C GLY A 178 -17.65 -5.55 -26.46
N ALA A 179 -18.48 -6.56 -26.70
CA ALA A 179 -18.51 -7.28 -27.98
C ALA A 179 -18.92 -6.40 -29.17
N SER A 180 -19.72 -5.35 -28.96
CA SER A 180 -20.05 -4.41 -30.03
C SER A 180 -18.84 -3.55 -30.46
N GLU A 181 -17.90 -3.29 -29.54
CA GLU A 181 -16.67 -2.53 -29.80
C GLU A 181 -15.60 -3.45 -30.42
N ASP A 182 -15.49 -4.68 -29.90
CA ASP A 182 -14.51 -5.67 -30.32
C ASP A 182 -14.74 -6.23 -31.74
N LYS A 183 -15.93 -6.05 -32.33
CA LYS A 183 -16.39 -6.76 -33.55
C LYS A 183 -15.56 -6.52 -34.81
N ASN A 184 -14.77 -5.44 -34.82
CA ASN A 184 -13.91 -5.09 -35.95
C ASN A 184 -12.45 -5.50 -35.73
N GLU A 185 -12.11 -5.96 -34.53
CA GLU A 185 -10.79 -6.47 -34.20
C GLU A 185 -10.67 -7.94 -34.64
N THR A 186 -9.45 -8.40 -34.92
CA THR A 186 -9.23 -9.76 -35.45
C THR A 186 -8.78 -10.79 -34.41
N SER A 187 -8.29 -10.35 -33.24
CA SER A 187 -7.92 -11.19 -32.09
C SER A 187 -7.56 -10.34 -30.87
N GLY A 188 -7.35 -10.99 -29.70
CA GLY A 188 -6.73 -10.36 -28.52
C GLY A 188 -7.67 -9.57 -27.59
N THR A 189 -8.91 -9.30 -28.03
CA THR A 189 -9.95 -8.66 -27.21
C THR A 189 -10.57 -9.62 -26.19
N VAL A 190 -11.37 -9.09 -25.25
CA VAL A 190 -12.09 -9.91 -24.26
C VAL A 190 -13.10 -10.83 -24.96
N SER A 191 -13.87 -10.32 -25.92
CA SER A 191 -14.89 -11.08 -26.62
C SER A 191 -14.32 -12.28 -27.39
N HIS A 192 -13.20 -12.10 -28.10
CA HIS A 192 -12.51 -13.21 -28.77
C HIS A 192 -12.04 -14.29 -27.79
N LYS A 193 -11.46 -13.89 -26.65
CA LYS A 193 -11.01 -14.84 -25.62
C LYS A 193 -12.17 -15.63 -25.00
N LEU A 194 -13.35 -15.03 -24.89
CA LEU A 194 -14.54 -15.72 -24.40
C LEU A 194 -15.03 -16.74 -25.44
N GLU A 195 -15.12 -16.38 -26.72
CA GLU A 195 -15.47 -17.33 -27.79
C GLU A 195 -14.43 -18.45 -27.97
N GLU A 196 -13.14 -18.17 -27.79
CA GLU A 196 -12.06 -19.17 -27.79
C GLU A 196 -12.23 -20.21 -26.67
N LEU A 197 -12.85 -19.84 -25.55
CA LEU A 197 -13.23 -20.80 -24.50
C LEU A 197 -14.45 -21.65 -24.92
N GLY A 198 -15.18 -21.25 -25.97
CA GLY A 198 -16.46 -21.85 -26.36
C GLY A 198 -17.66 -21.22 -25.64
N ILE A 199 -17.50 -20.02 -25.07
CA ILE A 199 -18.63 -19.25 -24.54
C ILE A 199 -19.32 -18.57 -25.71
N ASP A 200 -20.65 -18.68 -25.79
CA ASP A 200 -21.39 -17.97 -26.84
C ASP A 200 -21.58 -16.51 -26.44
N VAL A 201 -21.10 -15.60 -27.30
CA VAL A 201 -21.05 -14.16 -27.02
C VAL A 201 -21.94 -13.42 -28.02
N LYS A 202 -22.94 -12.71 -27.49
CA LYS A 202 -23.80 -11.83 -28.26
C LYS A 202 -23.76 -10.40 -27.75
N TYR A 203 -24.15 -9.47 -28.62
CA TYR A 203 -24.32 -8.07 -28.27
C TYR A 203 -25.60 -7.49 -28.86
N VAL A 204 -26.16 -6.51 -28.17
CA VAL A 204 -27.35 -5.76 -28.60
C VAL A 204 -26.95 -4.43 -29.22
N ASN A 205 -27.85 -3.80 -29.97
CA ASN A 205 -27.64 -2.46 -30.56
C ASN A 205 -27.79 -1.31 -29.54
N LYS A 206 -27.81 -1.64 -28.25
CA LYS A 206 -27.96 -0.75 -27.09
C LYS A 206 -26.80 -0.98 -26.12
N THR A 207 -26.62 -0.06 -25.18
CA THR A 207 -25.65 -0.27 -24.10
C THR A 207 -26.16 -1.38 -23.18
N ASN A 208 -25.46 -2.51 -23.11
CA ASN A 208 -25.85 -3.59 -22.20
C ASN A 208 -25.38 -3.29 -20.77
N HIS A 209 -26.24 -2.76 -19.91
CA HIS A 209 -25.86 -2.28 -18.58
C HIS A 209 -26.54 -3.07 -17.44
N HIS A 210 -27.09 -4.25 -17.73
CA HIS A 210 -27.82 -5.12 -16.79
C HIS A 210 -26.99 -5.68 -15.62
N LYS A 211 -25.78 -6.18 -15.87
CA LYS A 211 -24.87 -6.74 -14.84
C LYS A 211 -25.53 -7.80 -13.96
N PHE A 212 -25.92 -8.92 -14.57
CA PHE A 212 -26.40 -10.09 -13.85
C PHE A 212 -25.84 -11.40 -14.39
N ILE A 213 -25.92 -12.44 -13.57
CA ILE A 213 -25.64 -13.84 -13.90
C ILE A 213 -26.75 -14.72 -13.34
N ILE A 214 -27.22 -15.67 -14.14
CA ILE A 214 -28.15 -16.73 -13.72
C ILE A 214 -27.39 -18.05 -13.78
N SER A 215 -27.41 -18.81 -12.70
CA SER A 215 -26.79 -20.13 -12.59
C SER A 215 -27.88 -21.19 -12.38
N ASP A 216 -27.83 -22.25 -13.18
CA ASP A 216 -28.67 -23.46 -13.08
C ASP A 216 -30.19 -23.22 -12.93
N ASP A 217 -30.69 -22.08 -13.41
CA ASP A 217 -32.08 -21.62 -13.27
C ASP A 217 -32.58 -21.47 -11.82
N ASN A 218 -31.70 -21.53 -10.83
CA ASN A 218 -32.07 -21.50 -9.40
C ASN A 218 -31.31 -20.44 -8.59
N TYR A 219 -30.41 -19.71 -9.23
CA TYR A 219 -29.64 -18.65 -8.60
C TYR A 219 -29.47 -17.46 -9.54
N LEU A 220 -29.61 -16.25 -9.00
CA LEU A 220 -29.39 -14.98 -9.68
C LEU A 220 -28.49 -14.08 -8.83
N MET A 221 -27.49 -13.48 -9.45
CA MET A 221 -26.79 -12.32 -8.89
C MET A 221 -26.95 -11.12 -9.81
N THR A 222 -27.29 -9.95 -9.26
CA THR A 222 -27.40 -8.68 -9.99
C THR A 222 -26.76 -7.54 -9.20
N SER A 223 -26.12 -6.59 -9.87
CA SER A 223 -25.31 -5.55 -9.21
C SER A 223 -25.42 -4.18 -9.84
N SER A 224 -25.18 -3.14 -9.04
CA SER A 224 -24.89 -1.79 -9.55
C SER A 224 -23.50 -1.69 -10.20
N GLY A 225 -22.58 -2.58 -9.80
CA GLY A 225 -21.16 -2.62 -10.18
C GLY A 225 -20.83 -3.60 -11.29
N ASN A 226 -19.85 -3.24 -12.12
CA ASN A 226 -19.29 -4.09 -13.18
C ASN A 226 -18.38 -5.17 -12.60
N TRP A 227 -17.96 -6.16 -13.38
CA TRP A 227 -17.02 -7.19 -12.89
C TRP A 227 -15.58 -6.69 -13.00
N ASN A 228 -15.31 -5.62 -12.26
CA ASN A 228 -14.04 -4.95 -12.23
C ASN A 228 -13.51 -4.69 -10.82
N THR A 229 -12.20 -4.47 -10.76
CA THR A 229 -11.52 -4.31 -9.47
C THR A 229 -12.06 -3.08 -8.74
N LYS A 230 -12.16 -1.92 -9.38
CA LYS A 230 -12.60 -0.67 -8.71
C LYS A 230 -14.00 -0.76 -8.08
N ALA A 231 -14.95 -1.42 -8.74
CA ALA A 231 -16.29 -1.66 -8.21
C ALA A 231 -16.28 -2.50 -6.94
N ASN A 232 -15.26 -3.35 -6.73
CA ASN A 232 -15.13 -4.15 -5.51
C ASN A 232 -14.58 -3.37 -4.31
N TRP A 233 -13.56 -2.51 -4.50
CA TRP A 233 -12.78 -1.93 -3.38
C TRP A 233 -12.67 -0.39 -3.37
N GLU A 234 -13.17 0.32 -4.38
CA GLU A 234 -13.06 1.79 -4.48
C GLU A 234 -14.43 2.48 -4.52
N PHE A 235 -15.39 1.93 -5.28
CA PHE A 235 -16.70 2.54 -5.48
C PHE A 235 -17.74 2.00 -4.50
N ASP A 236 -18.69 2.86 -4.14
CA ASP A 236 -19.85 2.42 -3.38
C ASP A 236 -20.78 1.64 -4.33
N GLU A 237 -20.92 0.33 -4.13
CA GLU A 237 -21.71 -0.54 -4.99
C GLU A 237 -22.57 -1.50 -4.16
N SER A 238 -23.70 -1.93 -4.71
CA SER A 238 -24.58 -2.93 -4.09
C SER A 238 -24.77 -4.12 -5.02
N THR A 239 -24.52 -5.32 -4.50
CA THR A 239 -24.72 -6.59 -5.22
C THR A 239 -25.74 -7.44 -4.48
N LEU A 240 -26.80 -7.84 -5.19
CA LEU A 240 -27.86 -8.73 -4.72
C LEU A 240 -27.61 -10.15 -5.20
N SER A 241 -27.80 -11.09 -4.29
CA SER A 241 -27.80 -12.54 -4.51
C SER A 241 -29.17 -13.09 -4.17
N ILE A 242 -29.78 -13.84 -5.08
CA ILE A 242 -31.21 -14.14 -5.11
C ILE A 242 -31.44 -15.61 -5.46
N THR A 243 -32.23 -16.31 -4.63
CA THR A 243 -32.73 -17.67 -4.88
C THR A 243 -34.26 -17.73 -4.96
N ASP A 244 -34.93 -16.57 -5.05
CA ASP A 244 -36.36 -16.48 -5.26
C ASP A 244 -36.74 -16.91 -6.69
N GLU A 245 -37.58 -17.95 -6.81
CA GLU A 245 -37.92 -18.56 -8.08
C GLU A 245 -38.60 -17.59 -9.06
N GLU A 246 -39.46 -16.70 -8.56
CA GLU A 246 -40.17 -15.75 -9.41
C GLU A 246 -39.21 -14.73 -10.03
N ILE A 247 -38.34 -14.13 -9.21
CA ILE A 247 -37.37 -13.15 -9.68
C ILE A 247 -36.39 -13.79 -10.68
N ILE A 248 -35.93 -15.02 -10.40
CA ILE A 248 -35.09 -15.76 -11.34
C ILE A 248 -35.83 -15.98 -12.67
N LEU A 249 -37.09 -16.39 -12.65
CA LEU A 249 -37.89 -16.58 -13.87
C LEU A 249 -38.06 -15.27 -14.66
N ARG A 250 -38.28 -14.13 -13.99
CA ARG A 250 -38.35 -12.80 -14.65
C ARG A 250 -37.03 -12.44 -15.34
N TYR A 251 -35.88 -12.68 -14.69
CA TYR A 251 -34.57 -12.45 -15.30
C TYR A 251 -34.26 -13.43 -16.45
N ARG A 252 -34.75 -14.68 -16.37
CA ARG A 252 -34.65 -15.64 -17.47
C ARG A 252 -35.47 -15.20 -18.68
N VAL A 253 -36.71 -14.73 -18.47
CA VAL A 253 -37.56 -14.14 -19.52
C VAL A 253 -36.80 -13.01 -20.23
N GLU A 254 -36.21 -12.11 -19.45
CA GLU A 254 -35.44 -10.98 -19.97
C GLU A 254 -34.20 -11.44 -20.76
N PHE A 255 -33.45 -12.40 -20.21
CA PHE A 255 -32.29 -12.95 -20.89
C PHE A 255 -32.67 -13.58 -22.22
N GLU A 256 -33.71 -14.41 -22.28
CA GLU A 256 -34.18 -15.02 -23.54
C GLU A 256 -34.69 -13.98 -24.53
N LEU A 257 -35.32 -12.90 -24.07
CA LEU A 257 -35.74 -11.79 -24.94
C LEU A 257 -34.53 -11.13 -25.62
N LEU A 258 -33.49 -10.82 -24.85
CA LEU A 258 -32.25 -10.23 -25.37
C LEU A 258 -31.48 -11.22 -26.24
N TRP A 259 -31.35 -12.47 -25.81
CA TRP A 259 -30.61 -13.53 -26.50
C TRP A 259 -31.18 -13.82 -27.89
N ASN A 260 -32.50 -13.89 -28.00
CA ASN A 260 -33.20 -14.12 -29.26
C ASN A 260 -33.20 -12.89 -30.19
N ASN A 261 -32.88 -11.70 -29.67
CA ASN A 261 -32.90 -10.42 -30.39
C ASN A 261 -31.57 -9.66 -30.29
N SER A 262 -30.47 -10.40 -30.29
CA SER A 262 -29.11 -9.89 -30.28
C SER A 262 -28.31 -10.47 -31.44
N ARG A 263 -27.18 -9.83 -31.73
CA ARG A 263 -26.28 -10.22 -32.81
C ARG A 263 -25.13 -11.05 -32.25
N GLU A 264 -24.81 -12.13 -32.95
CA GLU A 264 -23.60 -12.93 -32.70
C GLU A 264 -22.33 -12.08 -32.83
N PHE A 265 -21.36 -12.30 -31.94
CA PHE A 265 -20.05 -11.67 -32.03
C PHE A 265 -19.25 -12.23 -33.21
N GLY A 266 -18.90 -13.52 -33.18
CA GLY A 266 -18.13 -14.18 -34.22
C GLY A 266 -18.64 -15.58 -34.57
N GLN A 267 -18.83 -16.44 -33.58
CA GLN A 267 -19.27 -17.82 -33.76
C GLN A 267 -20.77 -17.97 -33.52
N SER A 268 -21.43 -18.84 -34.29
CA SER A 268 -22.85 -19.17 -34.08
C SER A 268 -22.97 -20.54 -33.45
N TYR A 269 -23.65 -20.60 -32.31
CA TYR A 269 -23.94 -21.83 -31.60
C TYR A 269 -25.44 -22.13 -31.67
N THR A 270 -25.79 -23.40 -31.89
CA THR A 270 -27.19 -23.81 -31.99
C THR A 270 -27.74 -24.16 -30.61
N TYR A 271 -28.72 -23.39 -30.14
CA TYR A 271 -29.51 -23.68 -28.93
C TYR A 271 -30.93 -24.00 -29.34
N THR A 272 -31.62 -24.83 -28.55
CA THR A 272 -33.08 -24.92 -28.62
C THR A 272 -33.64 -23.59 -28.10
N PRO A 273 -34.25 -22.74 -28.95
CA PRO A 273 -34.71 -21.43 -28.51
C PRO A 273 -35.82 -21.61 -27.48
N THR A 274 -35.65 -21.01 -26.30
CA THR A 274 -36.74 -20.89 -25.33
C THR A 274 -37.50 -19.61 -25.66
N THR A 275 -38.81 -19.69 -25.89
CA THR A 275 -39.60 -18.49 -26.14
C THR A 275 -39.88 -17.79 -24.81
N PRO A 276 -39.65 -16.46 -24.70
CA PRO A 276 -39.95 -15.72 -23.47
C PRO A 276 -41.40 -15.96 -22.99
N GLU A 277 -42.36 -16.06 -23.91
CA GLU A 277 -43.77 -16.32 -23.61
C GLU A 277 -44.01 -17.63 -22.84
N SER A 278 -43.22 -18.68 -23.11
CA SER A 278 -43.32 -19.95 -22.37
C SER A 278 -42.91 -19.82 -20.90
N LEU A 279 -41.92 -18.97 -20.62
CA LEU A 279 -41.43 -18.70 -19.27
C LEU A 279 -42.34 -17.70 -18.53
N LEU A 280 -42.88 -16.69 -19.23
CA LEU A 280 -43.85 -15.75 -18.66
C LEU A 280 -45.06 -16.48 -18.08
N ASN A 281 -45.58 -17.49 -18.78
CA ASN A 281 -46.74 -18.26 -18.33
C ASN A 281 -46.46 -19.14 -17.08
N ALA A 282 -45.19 -19.32 -16.72
CA ALA A 282 -44.78 -20.08 -15.53
C ALA A 282 -44.56 -19.19 -14.29
N ILE A 283 -44.62 -17.86 -14.44
CA ILE A 283 -44.46 -16.91 -13.33
C ILE A 283 -45.70 -16.96 -12.44
N VAL A 284 -45.47 -17.14 -11.13
CA VAL A 284 -46.48 -16.98 -10.08
C VAL A 284 -46.13 -15.71 -9.33
N ASP A 285 -46.94 -14.65 -9.52
CA ASP A 285 -46.67 -13.33 -8.92
C ASP A 285 -46.64 -13.40 -7.38
N ASN A 286 -45.51 -13.00 -6.79
CA ASN A 286 -45.35 -12.70 -5.37
C ASN A 286 -45.67 -11.22 -5.16
N PRO A 287 -46.62 -10.85 -4.28
CA PRO A 287 -46.91 -9.45 -4.02
C PRO A 287 -45.77 -8.70 -3.30
N ASN A 288 -44.75 -9.41 -2.80
CA ASN A 288 -43.68 -8.85 -1.97
C ASN A 288 -42.35 -8.62 -2.71
N SER A 289 -42.24 -9.08 -3.95
CA SER A 289 -41.04 -8.92 -4.78
C SER A 289 -41.41 -8.77 -6.25
N ASP A 290 -40.64 -8.01 -7.01
CA ASP A 290 -40.87 -7.78 -8.44
C ASP A 290 -39.53 -7.48 -9.13
N ALA A 291 -39.47 -7.64 -10.45
CA ALA A 291 -38.33 -7.24 -11.26
C ALA A 291 -38.81 -6.51 -12.52
N ILE A 292 -38.17 -5.38 -12.82
CA ILE A 292 -38.51 -4.51 -13.94
C ILE A 292 -37.28 -4.24 -14.80
N PHE A 293 -37.49 -4.10 -16.11
CA PHE A 293 -36.43 -4.01 -17.10
C PHE A 293 -36.72 -2.88 -18.09
N THR A 294 -35.68 -2.14 -18.51
CA THR A 294 -35.87 -1.05 -19.49
C THR A 294 -36.18 -1.57 -20.90
N THR A 295 -36.02 -2.87 -21.17
CA THR A 295 -36.39 -3.51 -22.45
C THR A 295 -37.84 -3.29 -22.83
N SER A 296 -38.75 -3.12 -21.86
CA SER A 296 -40.16 -2.82 -22.14
C SER A 296 -40.36 -1.50 -22.89
N ASN A 297 -39.39 -0.58 -22.84
CA ASN A 297 -39.40 0.68 -23.59
C ASN A 297 -39.05 0.53 -25.08
N TYR A 298 -38.77 -0.70 -25.54
CA TYR A 298 -38.32 -0.98 -26.90
C TYR A 298 -39.27 -1.96 -27.60
N SER A 299 -39.45 -1.75 -28.90
CA SER A 299 -40.10 -2.68 -29.81
C SER A 299 -39.06 -3.49 -30.57
N LEU A 300 -39.34 -4.76 -30.83
CA LEU A 300 -38.50 -5.60 -31.69
C LEU A 300 -38.61 -5.16 -33.15
N TYR A 301 -37.48 -5.12 -33.86
CA TYR A 301 -37.45 -4.91 -35.31
C TYR A 301 -36.22 -5.58 -35.93
N ASN A 302 -36.27 -5.86 -37.23
CA ASN A 302 -35.13 -6.43 -37.96
C ASN A 302 -34.31 -5.32 -38.63
N SER A 303 -33.08 -5.12 -38.18
CA SER A 303 -32.12 -4.16 -38.72
C SER A 303 -31.29 -4.79 -39.84
N SER A 304 -31.03 -4.04 -40.91
CA SER A 304 -30.07 -4.45 -41.94
C SER A 304 -28.63 -4.59 -41.43
N THR A 305 -28.30 -3.93 -40.32
CA THR A 305 -26.96 -3.95 -39.70
C THR A 305 -26.88 -4.92 -38.53
N TYR A 306 -27.94 -5.05 -37.73
CA TYR A 306 -27.90 -5.83 -36.47
C TYR A 306 -28.75 -7.10 -36.50
N GLY A 307 -29.51 -7.37 -37.56
CA GLY A 307 -30.51 -8.43 -37.54
C GLY A 307 -31.65 -8.11 -36.56
N PRO A 308 -32.30 -9.13 -35.95
CA PRO A 308 -33.28 -8.95 -34.88
C PRO A 308 -32.71 -8.09 -33.75
N THR A 309 -33.35 -6.97 -33.43
CA THR A 309 -32.80 -5.99 -32.49
C THR A 309 -33.86 -5.02 -31.94
N PHE A 310 -33.46 -4.07 -31.10
CA PHE A 310 -34.36 -3.22 -30.32
C PHE A 310 -34.47 -1.79 -30.87
N ARG A 311 -35.71 -1.33 -31.12
CA ARG A 311 -36.03 0.06 -31.50
C ARG A 311 -36.77 0.74 -30.36
N LYS A 312 -36.31 1.93 -29.97
CA LYS A 312 -36.96 2.75 -28.93
C LYS A 312 -38.41 3.03 -29.30
N ILE A 313 -39.33 2.80 -28.37
CA ILE A 313 -40.72 3.26 -28.45
C ILE A 313 -40.74 4.73 -28.02
N THR A 314 -41.42 5.57 -28.80
CA THR A 314 -41.49 7.00 -28.50
C THR A 314 -42.39 7.22 -27.28
N ASN A 315 -41.94 8.03 -26.31
CA ASN A 315 -42.66 8.38 -25.07
C ASN A 315 -42.94 7.20 -24.11
N LYS A 316 -42.06 6.20 -24.07
CA LYS A 316 -42.16 5.08 -23.12
C LYS A 316 -41.00 5.10 -22.13
N GLN A 317 -41.30 4.97 -20.83
CA GLN A 317 -40.36 5.10 -19.71
C GLN A 317 -40.82 4.28 -18.49
N ASP A 318 -41.16 3.00 -18.71
CA ASP A 318 -41.88 2.16 -17.74
C ASP A 318 -41.15 2.03 -16.39
N VAL A 319 -39.81 2.01 -16.40
CA VAL A 319 -39.01 1.88 -15.18
C VAL A 319 -39.10 3.14 -14.33
N ALA A 320 -38.92 4.32 -14.92
CA ALA A 320 -39.15 5.59 -14.25
C ALA A 320 -40.60 5.72 -13.75
N ASP A 321 -41.60 5.32 -14.53
CA ASP A 321 -43.02 5.37 -14.13
C ASP A 321 -43.31 4.48 -12.91
N ARG A 322 -42.64 3.31 -12.80
CA ARG A 322 -42.74 2.44 -11.63
C ARG A 322 -42.13 3.08 -10.38
N ILE A 323 -40.97 3.74 -10.51
CA ILE A 323 -40.36 4.49 -9.40
C ILE A 323 -41.25 5.68 -9.00
N VAL A 324 -41.82 6.41 -9.95
CA VAL A 324 -42.78 7.49 -9.70
C VAL A 324 -44.01 6.98 -8.96
N ALA A 325 -44.52 5.79 -9.30
CA ALA A 325 -45.62 5.17 -8.56
C ALA A 325 -45.26 4.91 -7.10
N LEU A 326 -44.04 4.41 -6.81
CA LEU A 326 -43.55 4.19 -5.45
C LEU A 326 -43.39 5.52 -4.69
N ILE A 327 -42.85 6.57 -5.33
CA ILE A 327 -42.76 7.92 -4.76
C ILE A 327 -44.14 8.44 -4.36
N ASN A 328 -45.14 8.25 -5.24
CA ASN A 328 -46.51 8.69 -4.97
C ASN A 328 -47.13 7.91 -3.80
N GLN A 329 -46.83 6.62 -3.69
CA GLN A 329 -47.34 5.73 -2.63
C GLN A 329 -46.67 5.94 -1.26
N ALA A 330 -45.41 6.35 -1.23
CA ALA A 330 -44.64 6.54 0.00
C ALA A 330 -45.33 7.49 0.99
N GLN A 331 -45.33 7.18 2.28
CA GLN A 331 -46.03 7.96 3.31
C GLN A 331 -45.09 8.63 4.31
N THR A 332 -44.02 7.95 4.70
CA THR A 332 -43.13 8.36 5.79
C THR A 332 -41.75 8.77 5.28
N SER A 333 -41.13 8.00 4.39
CA SER A 333 -39.73 8.23 3.99
C SER A 333 -39.42 7.79 2.56
N ILE A 334 -38.51 8.51 1.91
CA ILE A 334 -37.90 8.17 0.63
C ILE A 334 -36.39 8.42 0.77
N LYS A 335 -35.59 7.37 0.62
CA LYS A 335 -34.12 7.45 0.66
C LYS A 335 -33.56 6.99 -0.68
N ILE A 336 -32.75 7.81 -1.36
CA ILE A 336 -32.18 7.46 -2.68
C ILE A 336 -30.67 7.56 -2.62
N SER A 337 -29.98 6.48 -3.00
CA SER A 337 -28.53 6.44 -3.19
C SER A 337 -28.23 6.15 -4.66
N ALA A 338 -27.78 7.18 -5.38
CA ALA A 338 -27.62 7.13 -6.82
C ALA A 338 -26.41 7.91 -7.34
N ASN A 339 -25.54 7.27 -8.14
CA ASN A 339 -24.44 7.97 -8.83
C ASN A 339 -24.93 9.18 -9.64
N HIS A 340 -26.02 8.96 -10.38
CA HIS A 340 -26.68 9.96 -11.21
C HIS A 340 -28.16 10.02 -10.85
N LEU A 341 -28.65 11.23 -10.52
CA LEU A 341 -30.08 11.53 -10.39
C LEU A 341 -30.46 12.62 -11.40
N ARG A 342 -30.60 12.20 -12.65
CA ARG A 342 -30.84 13.04 -13.84
C ARG A 342 -32.12 12.65 -14.60
N SER A 343 -33.04 11.93 -13.95
CA SER A 343 -34.34 11.55 -14.51
C SER A 343 -35.35 12.65 -14.20
N ARG A 344 -35.86 13.33 -15.24
CA ARG A 344 -36.92 14.34 -15.10
C ARG A 344 -38.16 13.80 -14.36
N PRO A 345 -38.83 12.72 -14.82
CA PRO A 345 -40.08 12.28 -14.19
C PRO A 345 -39.89 11.93 -12.71
N ILE A 346 -38.76 11.31 -12.35
CA ILE A 346 -38.45 10.97 -10.96
C ILE A 346 -38.19 12.23 -10.15
N SER A 347 -37.39 13.17 -10.67
CA SER A 347 -37.07 14.42 -9.97
C SER A 347 -38.30 15.30 -9.77
N GLU A 348 -39.16 15.43 -10.79
CA GLU A 348 -40.43 16.16 -10.70
C GLU A 348 -41.40 15.51 -9.72
N ALA A 349 -41.48 14.17 -9.70
CA ALA A 349 -42.32 13.45 -8.74
C ALA A 349 -41.85 13.64 -7.30
N LEU A 350 -40.53 13.66 -7.04
CA LEU A 350 -39.98 13.94 -5.71
C LEU A 350 -40.33 15.36 -5.25
N ILE A 351 -40.15 16.35 -6.13
CA ILE A 351 -40.51 17.75 -5.85
C ILE A 351 -42.01 17.88 -5.57
N LEU A 352 -42.84 17.26 -6.40
CA LEU A 352 -44.29 17.26 -6.23
C LEU A 352 -44.68 16.59 -4.90
N LYS A 353 -44.10 15.43 -4.58
CA LYS A 353 -44.36 14.70 -3.33
C LYS A 353 -44.00 15.54 -2.11
N LYS A 354 -42.85 16.22 -2.12
CA LYS A 354 -42.44 17.12 -1.04
C LYS A 354 -43.39 18.31 -0.91
N SER A 355 -43.86 18.86 -2.03
CA SER A 355 -44.84 19.96 -2.01
C SER A 355 -46.21 19.54 -1.47
N GLN A 356 -46.65 18.31 -1.74
CA GLN A 356 -47.95 17.77 -1.30
C GLN A 356 -47.91 17.30 0.16
N ASN A 357 -46.78 16.76 0.62
CA ASN A 357 -46.55 16.36 2.00
C ASN A 357 -45.22 16.95 2.51
N PRO A 358 -45.22 18.20 3.03
CA PRO A 358 -44.01 18.83 3.54
C PRO A 358 -43.29 18.05 4.65
N ASN A 359 -44.01 17.19 5.38
CA ASN A 359 -43.49 16.40 6.49
C ASN A 359 -42.86 15.07 6.09
N ILE A 360 -43.00 14.63 4.84
CA ILE A 360 -42.33 13.40 4.38
C ILE A 360 -40.81 13.59 4.40
N GLU A 361 -40.09 12.59 4.92
CA GLU A 361 -38.63 12.57 4.86
C GLU A 361 -38.19 12.18 3.45
N ILE A 362 -37.45 13.04 2.77
CA ILE A 362 -36.80 12.69 1.49
C ILE A 362 -35.32 12.99 1.63
N LYS A 363 -34.50 11.94 1.61
CA LYS A 363 -33.03 12.01 1.71
C LYS A 363 -32.40 11.46 0.45
N ILE A 364 -31.52 12.25 -0.17
CA ILE A 364 -30.84 11.87 -1.41
C ILE A 364 -29.33 11.96 -1.20
N TYR A 365 -28.65 10.83 -1.34
CA TYR A 365 -27.19 10.76 -1.33
C TYR A 365 -26.68 10.52 -2.75
N THR A 366 -25.83 11.41 -3.24
CA THR A 366 -25.30 11.33 -4.60
C THR A 366 -23.79 11.59 -4.65
N ASP A 367 -23.18 11.39 -5.81
CA ASP A 367 -21.76 11.68 -6.02
C ASP A 367 -21.51 13.19 -6.18
N GLN A 368 -20.32 13.66 -5.80
CA GLN A 368 -19.91 15.06 -5.96
C GLN A 368 -20.08 15.60 -7.38
N GLN A 369 -20.05 14.75 -8.41
CA GLN A 369 -20.30 15.17 -9.80
C GLN A 369 -21.71 15.75 -10.05
N GLU A 370 -22.70 15.44 -9.21
CA GLU A 370 -24.06 15.98 -9.37
C GLU A 370 -24.22 17.36 -8.74
N TYR A 371 -23.20 17.87 -8.04
CA TYR A 371 -23.24 19.19 -7.44
C TYR A 371 -23.22 20.29 -8.52
N ILE A 372 -24.17 21.22 -8.45
CA ILE A 372 -24.19 22.44 -9.25
C ILE A 372 -24.52 23.66 -8.39
N THR A 373 -23.99 24.82 -8.78
CA THR A 373 -24.33 26.10 -8.16
C THR A 373 -25.67 26.63 -8.67
N GLU A 374 -26.26 27.59 -7.94
CA GLU A 374 -27.44 28.34 -8.41
C GLU A 374 -27.19 29.00 -9.77
N SER A 375 -26.01 29.61 -9.95
CA SER A 375 -25.63 30.26 -11.20
C SER A 375 -25.59 29.28 -12.37
N TYR A 376 -25.06 28.07 -12.16
CA TYR A 376 -25.06 27.03 -13.18
C TYR A 376 -26.48 26.52 -13.45
N ASN A 377 -27.31 26.38 -12.42
CA ASN A 377 -28.72 26.00 -12.59
C ASN A 377 -29.49 27.02 -13.47
N ASN A 378 -29.29 28.31 -13.22
CA ASN A 378 -29.89 29.39 -14.02
C ASN A 378 -29.38 29.36 -15.46
N TYR A 379 -28.07 29.10 -15.65
CA TYR A 379 -27.48 28.90 -16.96
C TYR A 379 -28.11 27.73 -17.71
N GLN A 380 -28.11 26.51 -17.16
CA GLN A 380 -28.71 25.35 -17.84
C GLN A 380 -30.21 25.54 -18.12
N THR A 381 -30.95 26.23 -17.24
CA THR A 381 -32.37 26.56 -17.44
C THR A 381 -32.56 27.49 -18.64
N SER A 382 -31.72 28.51 -18.78
CA SER A 382 -31.74 29.41 -19.94
C SER A 382 -31.41 28.69 -21.25
N GLN A 383 -30.40 27.80 -21.22
CA GLN A 383 -30.02 26.97 -22.38
C GLN A 383 -31.15 26.01 -22.78
N GLN A 384 -31.83 25.41 -21.80
CA GLN A 384 -32.99 24.56 -22.04
C GLN A 384 -34.15 25.35 -22.66
N GLN A 385 -34.46 26.55 -22.16
CA GLN A 385 -35.50 27.41 -22.73
C GLN A 385 -35.20 27.82 -24.17
N GLN A 386 -33.93 28.15 -24.46
CA GLN A 386 -33.49 28.46 -25.82
C GLN A 386 -33.60 27.24 -26.74
N CYS A 387 -33.15 26.07 -26.28
CA CYS A 387 -33.29 24.81 -27.01
C CYS A 387 -34.77 24.52 -27.33
N LEU A 388 -35.67 24.72 -26.37
CA LEU A 388 -37.12 24.56 -26.55
C LEU A 388 -37.70 25.53 -27.57
N ALA A 389 -37.25 26.79 -27.58
CA ALA A 389 -37.68 27.78 -28.55
C ALA A 389 -37.24 27.41 -29.99
N ASP A 390 -36.05 26.84 -30.13
CA ASP A 390 -35.49 26.40 -31.41
C ASP A 390 -36.00 25.02 -31.87
N ALA A 391 -36.65 24.26 -30.99
CA ALA A 391 -37.10 22.91 -31.24
C ALA A 391 -38.38 22.86 -32.10
N SER A 392 -38.20 22.60 -33.40
CA SER A 392 -39.28 22.51 -34.39
C SER A 392 -40.04 21.18 -34.42
N THR A 393 -39.67 20.19 -33.60
CA THR A 393 -40.33 18.88 -33.52
C THR A 393 -40.49 18.43 -32.07
N LEU A 394 -41.52 17.62 -31.80
CA LEU A 394 -41.75 17.02 -30.48
C LEU A 394 -40.54 16.21 -29.98
N ALA A 395 -39.80 15.58 -30.89
CA ALA A 395 -38.60 14.84 -30.53
C ALA A 395 -37.47 15.76 -30.03
N LYS A 396 -37.24 16.89 -30.71
CA LYS A 396 -36.26 17.89 -30.27
C LYS A 396 -36.69 18.56 -28.97
N GLN A 397 -37.97 18.89 -28.83
CA GLN A 397 -38.49 19.49 -27.58
C GLN A 397 -38.25 18.57 -26.38
N ARG A 398 -38.49 17.27 -26.54
CA ARG A 398 -38.18 16.28 -25.50
C ARG A 398 -36.69 16.18 -25.21
N ASP A 399 -35.85 16.09 -26.24
CA ASP A 399 -34.40 16.04 -26.04
C ASP A 399 -33.89 17.29 -25.28
N CYS A 400 -34.47 18.47 -25.53
CA CYS A 400 -34.16 19.68 -24.75
C CYS A 400 -34.56 19.56 -23.27
N LEU A 401 -35.68 18.90 -22.96
CA LEU A 401 -36.17 18.75 -21.59
C LEU A 401 -35.41 17.71 -20.77
N GLU A 402 -34.89 16.67 -21.42
CA GLU A 402 -34.45 15.46 -20.72
C GLU A 402 -32.93 15.20 -20.84
N LYS A 403 -32.26 15.78 -21.84
CA LYS A 403 -30.83 15.51 -22.08
C LYS A 403 -29.93 16.48 -21.31
N ASN A 404 -28.99 15.92 -20.54
CA ASN A 404 -27.90 16.64 -19.85
C ASN A 404 -28.35 17.70 -18.81
N PHE A 405 -29.54 17.58 -18.24
CA PHE A 405 -30.00 18.49 -17.17
C PHE A 405 -29.70 17.90 -15.78
N LEU A 406 -29.10 18.71 -14.90
CA LEU A 406 -28.77 18.33 -13.52
C LEU A 406 -29.84 18.86 -12.56
N TYR A 407 -30.48 17.99 -11.76
CA TYR A 407 -31.64 18.34 -10.93
C TYR A 407 -31.30 18.65 -9.46
N SER A 408 -30.05 18.48 -9.04
CA SER A 408 -29.67 18.57 -7.62
C SER A 408 -30.09 19.90 -6.99
N TYR A 409 -29.81 21.03 -7.64
CA TYR A 409 -30.22 22.35 -7.14
C TYR A 409 -31.75 22.52 -7.09
N ASN A 410 -32.50 21.99 -8.06
CA ASN A 410 -33.96 22.05 -8.07
C ASN A 410 -34.57 21.24 -6.91
N LEU A 411 -34.03 20.05 -6.64
CA LEU A 411 -34.45 19.21 -5.53
C LEU A 411 -34.19 19.90 -4.18
N ILE A 412 -32.99 20.45 -4.00
CA ILE A 412 -32.61 21.22 -2.80
C ILE A 412 -33.54 22.43 -2.62
N SER A 413 -33.79 23.18 -3.71
CA SER A 413 -34.67 24.36 -3.69
C SER A 413 -36.13 24.02 -3.35
N ALA A 414 -36.56 22.77 -3.59
CA ALA A 414 -37.87 22.25 -3.20
C ALA A 414 -37.93 21.79 -1.72
N GLY A 415 -36.84 21.94 -0.95
CA GLY A 415 -36.76 21.54 0.45
C GLY A 415 -36.48 20.05 0.67
N ILE A 416 -35.91 19.36 -0.33
CA ILE A 416 -35.45 17.98 -0.21
C ILE A 416 -34.03 17.95 0.36
N GLU A 417 -33.77 17.08 1.34
CA GLU A 417 -32.44 16.94 1.92
C GLU A 417 -31.54 16.15 0.97
N MET A 418 -30.43 16.77 0.57
CA MET A 418 -29.47 16.17 -0.35
C MET A 418 -28.05 16.34 0.17
N ARG A 419 -27.28 15.25 0.09
CA ARG A 419 -25.86 15.21 0.44
C ARG A 419 -25.05 14.63 -0.72
N PHE A 420 -23.82 15.09 -0.83
CA PHE A 420 -22.85 14.70 -1.84
C PHE A 420 -21.70 13.96 -1.17
N LYS A 421 -21.26 12.84 -1.73
CA LYS A 421 -19.98 12.21 -1.34
C LYS A 421 -18.85 13.09 -1.86
N THR A 422 -18.30 13.95 -1.02
CA THR A 422 -17.24 14.89 -1.39
C THR A 422 -15.89 14.37 -0.95
N TYR A 423 -14.91 14.30 -1.85
CA TYR A 423 -13.55 13.81 -1.59
C TYR A 423 -12.45 14.66 -2.24
N SER A 424 -12.83 15.71 -2.96
CA SER A 424 -11.90 16.63 -3.58
C SER A 424 -12.50 18.03 -3.67
N TYR A 425 -11.66 19.03 -3.99
CA TYR A 425 -12.12 20.38 -4.28
C TYR A 425 -12.95 20.45 -5.58
N ASP A 426 -12.50 19.74 -6.61
CA ASP A 426 -13.21 19.55 -7.87
C ASP A 426 -13.24 18.06 -8.23
N TRP A 427 -14.37 17.61 -8.74
CA TRP A 427 -14.53 16.23 -9.17
C TRP A 427 -13.62 15.95 -10.38
N ASP A 428 -12.86 14.85 -10.31
CA ASP A 428 -12.12 14.31 -11.45
C ASP A 428 -12.13 12.78 -11.37
N ILE A 429 -12.41 12.12 -12.50
CA ILE A 429 -12.52 10.67 -12.62
C ILE A 429 -11.29 9.90 -12.12
N THR A 430 -10.11 10.52 -12.15
CA THR A 430 -8.85 9.91 -11.68
C THR A 430 -8.73 9.86 -10.17
N THR A 431 -9.31 10.85 -9.49
CA THR A 431 -9.28 11.01 -8.02
C THR A 431 -10.58 10.55 -7.36
N SER A 432 -11.46 9.92 -8.13
CA SER A 432 -12.86 9.72 -7.78
C SER A 432 -13.10 8.48 -6.92
N ASN A 433 -13.42 8.66 -5.65
CA ASN A 433 -13.97 7.61 -4.79
C ASN A 433 -15.49 7.45 -5.02
N MET A 434 -15.91 7.23 -6.28
CA MET A 434 -17.30 7.42 -6.72
C MET A 434 -18.33 6.78 -5.79
N MET A 435 -19.41 7.50 -5.54
CA MET A 435 -20.63 6.89 -5.02
C MET A 435 -21.41 6.28 -6.19
N HIS A 436 -21.35 4.95 -6.36
CA HIS A 436 -21.88 4.27 -7.54
C HIS A 436 -23.15 3.42 -7.29
N HIS A 437 -23.76 3.54 -6.10
CA HIS A 437 -25.02 2.88 -5.78
C HIS A 437 -26.15 3.28 -6.74
N LYS A 438 -27.14 2.39 -6.84
CA LYS A 438 -28.33 2.52 -7.70
C LYS A 438 -29.54 1.93 -6.97
N TYR A 439 -29.83 2.46 -5.79
CA TYR A 439 -30.95 1.98 -4.99
C TYR A 439 -31.79 3.10 -4.36
N ALA A 440 -33.04 2.77 -4.08
CA ALA A 440 -33.97 3.61 -3.34
C ALA A 440 -34.70 2.78 -2.27
N ILE A 441 -35.06 3.41 -1.16
CA ILE A 441 -35.81 2.83 -0.04
C ILE A 441 -37.05 3.69 0.17
N PHE A 442 -38.22 3.06 0.24
CA PHE A 442 -39.50 3.70 0.47
C PHE A 442 -40.10 3.19 1.78
N ASP A 443 -40.48 4.12 2.65
CA ASP A 443 -41.10 3.88 3.97
C ASP A 443 -40.32 2.90 4.88
N ASP A 444 -38.99 2.80 4.68
CA ASP A 444 -38.11 1.83 5.35
C ASP A 444 -38.61 0.37 5.25
N ASP A 445 -39.40 0.07 4.21
CA ASP A 445 -40.02 -1.23 3.97
C ASP A 445 -39.68 -1.77 2.58
N ILE A 446 -39.73 -0.94 1.54
CA ILE A 446 -39.53 -1.35 0.15
C ILE A 446 -38.16 -0.88 -0.33
N VAL A 447 -37.34 -1.80 -0.83
CA VAL A 447 -36.08 -1.50 -1.52
C VAL A 447 -36.23 -1.73 -3.01
N VAL A 448 -35.69 -0.80 -3.79
CA VAL A 448 -35.51 -0.92 -5.23
C VAL A 448 -34.03 -0.83 -5.52
N ALA A 449 -33.42 -1.87 -6.09
CA ALA A 449 -31.98 -1.91 -6.34
C ALA A 449 -31.65 -2.71 -7.61
N GLY A 450 -30.56 -2.36 -8.27
CA GLY A 450 -30.11 -3.07 -9.47
C GLY A 450 -29.09 -2.27 -10.26
N SER A 451 -29.22 -2.28 -11.58
CA SER A 451 -28.26 -1.63 -12.48
C SER A 451 -28.72 -0.29 -13.04
N TYR A 452 -29.93 0.15 -12.68
CA TYR A 452 -30.58 1.32 -13.25
C TYR A 452 -29.97 2.65 -12.78
N ASN A 453 -29.41 3.43 -13.72
CA ASN A 453 -29.08 4.82 -13.43
C ASN A 453 -30.35 5.67 -13.54
N TYR A 454 -30.61 6.54 -12.58
CA TYR A 454 -31.80 7.40 -12.59
C TYR A 454 -31.64 8.52 -13.63
N SER A 455 -31.72 8.18 -14.93
CA SER A 455 -31.36 9.08 -16.04
C SER A 455 -32.17 8.82 -17.30
N TYR A 456 -32.31 9.85 -18.16
CA TYR A 456 -32.91 9.70 -19.49
C TYR A 456 -32.16 8.68 -20.38
N ASN A 457 -30.85 8.55 -20.22
CA ASN A 457 -30.07 7.64 -21.04
C ASN A 457 -30.41 6.17 -20.76
N SER A 458 -30.74 5.84 -19.51
CA SER A 458 -31.16 4.51 -19.08
C SER A 458 -32.47 4.09 -19.72
N GLU A 459 -33.45 4.99 -19.81
CA GLU A 459 -34.75 4.71 -20.43
C GLU A 459 -34.67 4.53 -21.96
N THR A 460 -33.62 5.02 -22.61
CA THR A 460 -33.65 5.27 -24.06
C THR A 460 -32.54 4.66 -24.88
N ASN A 461 -31.39 4.40 -24.25
CA ASN A 461 -30.20 3.87 -24.92
C ASN A 461 -29.56 2.67 -24.22
N SER A 462 -30.02 2.30 -23.01
CA SER A 462 -29.41 1.24 -22.21
C SER A 462 -30.42 0.16 -21.81
N MET A 463 -29.90 -1.06 -21.66
CA MET A 463 -30.63 -2.20 -21.08
C MET A 463 -30.23 -2.32 -19.61
N GLU A 464 -31.17 -2.09 -18.70
CA GLU A 464 -30.96 -2.03 -17.25
C GLU A 464 -32.08 -2.75 -16.51
N ASN A 465 -31.82 -3.14 -15.25
CA ASN A 465 -32.80 -3.81 -14.39
C ASN A 465 -32.92 -3.15 -13.03
N LEU A 466 -34.04 -3.43 -12.37
CA LEU A 466 -34.28 -3.20 -10.95
C LEU A 466 -35.03 -4.38 -10.35
N VAL A 467 -34.63 -4.79 -9.16
CA VAL A 467 -35.37 -5.67 -8.26
C VAL A 467 -36.06 -4.79 -7.22
N ILE A 468 -37.34 -5.07 -7.00
CA ILE A 468 -38.16 -4.45 -5.95
C ILE A 468 -38.43 -5.54 -4.91
N LEU A 469 -38.20 -5.28 -3.63
CA LEU A 469 -38.56 -6.21 -2.55
C LEU A 469 -38.99 -5.45 -1.30
N ASN A 470 -39.95 -5.98 -0.55
CA ASN A 470 -40.37 -5.43 0.74
C ASN A 470 -39.84 -6.25 1.93
N SER A 471 -40.08 -5.78 3.16
CA SER A 471 -39.61 -6.46 4.38
C SER A 471 -40.26 -7.84 4.60
N SER A 472 -41.42 -8.10 4.00
CA SER A 472 -42.08 -9.41 4.01
C SER A 472 -41.37 -10.43 3.10
N ALA A 473 -40.69 -9.98 2.04
CA ALA A 473 -39.82 -10.83 1.23
C ALA A 473 -38.47 -11.11 1.91
N SER A 474 -37.81 -10.08 2.45
CA SER A 474 -36.57 -10.25 3.23
C SER A 474 -36.25 -9.05 4.11
N SER A 475 -36.75 -9.06 5.36
CA SER A 475 -36.45 -8.03 6.36
C SER A 475 -34.95 -7.86 6.61
N SER A 476 -34.16 -8.94 6.59
CA SER A 476 -32.71 -8.86 6.79
C SER A 476 -32.01 -8.09 5.67
N THR A 477 -32.47 -8.22 4.43
CA THR A 477 -31.86 -7.53 3.28
C THR A 477 -32.29 -6.07 3.24
N VAL A 478 -33.57 -5.78 3.50
CA VAL A 478 -34.06 -4.40 3.63
C VAL A 478 -33.31 -3.65 4.73
N ASN A 479 -33.14 -4.25 5.91
CA ASN A 479 -32.41 -3.64 7.02
C ASN A 479 -30.92 -3.38 6.69
N LYS A 480 -30.29 -4.22 5.85
CA LYS A 480 -28.92 -3.99 5.39
C LYS A 480 -28.82 -2.77 4.45
N PHE A 481 -29.80 -2.54 3.57
CA PHE A 481 -29.85 -1.32 2.76
C PHE A 481 -30.09 -0.07 3.61
N ILE A 482 -30.99 -0.15 4.60
CA ILE A 482 -31.24 0.96 5.53
C ILE A 482 -29.96 1.30 6.30
N ALA A 483 -29.28 0.30 6.86
CA ALA A 483 -28.03 0.48 7.59
C ALA A 483 -26.93 1.09 6.70
N ASN A 484 -26.77 0.59 5.47
CA ASN A 484 -25.82 1.16 4.51
C ASN A 484 -26.17 2.62 4.16
N PHE A 485 -27.45 2.95 3.96
CA PHE A 485 -27.86 4.32 3.69
C PHE A 485 -27.55 5.25 4.87
N ASP A 486 -27.89 4.84 6.10
CA ASP A 486 -27.64 5.62 7.31
C ASP A 486 -26.12 5.82 7.56
N GLU A 487 -25.30 4.84 7.19
CA GLU A 487 -23.83 4.92 7.22
C GLU A 487 -23.31 5.97 6.24
N ILE A 488 -23.59 5.80 4.93
CA ILE A 488 -23.08 6.72 3.90
C ILE A 488 -23.66 8.12 4.04
N TRP A 489 -24.88 8.25 4.56
CA TRP A 489 -25.49 9.53 4.90
C TRP A 489 -24.69 10.29 5.95
N ASN A 490 -24.08 9.59 6.91
CA ASN A 490 -23.31 10.17 8.01
C ASN A 490 -21.79 10.09 7.80
N LEU A 491 -21.33 9.68 6.62
CA LEU A 491 -19.92 9.52 6.29
C LEU A 491 -19.10 10.77 6.64
N GLY A 492 -18.14 10.61 7.56
CA GLY A 492 -17.24 11.65 8.01
C GLY A 492 -17.85 12.73 8.90
N ARG A 493 -19.12 12.60 9.26
CA ARG A 493 -19.84 13.56 10.12
C ARG A 493 -19.72 13.19 11.59
N VAL A 494 -19.75 11.90 11.91
CA VAL A 494 -19.61 11.39 13.30
C VAL A 494 -18.25 11.78 13.88
N GLU A 495 -17.22 11.74 13.04
CA GLU A 495 -15.84 12.08 13.38
C GLU A 495 -15.54 13.58 13.24
N ASN A 496 -16.54 14.37 12.84
CA ASN A 496 -16.43 15.82 12.69
C ASN A 496 -15.40 16.28 11.64
N TYR A 497 -15.19 15.51 10.56
CA TYR A 497 -14.13 15.77 9.57
C TYR A 497 -14.32 17.10 8.84
N TYR A 498 -15.54 17.49 8.50
CA TYR A 498 -15.79 18.78 7.84
C TYR A 498 -15.27 19.96 8.68
N ASN A 499 -15.60 20.00 9.97
CA ASN A 499 -15.15 21.07 10.84
C ASN A 499 -13.64 21.03 11.11
N ASP A 500 -13.04 19.83 11.18
CA ASP A 500 -11.59 19.69 11.31
C ASP A 500 -10.86 20.15 10.04
N LEU A 501 -11.41 19.85 8.86
CA LEU A 501 -10.91 20.33 7.57
C LEU A 501 -10.97 21.86 7.50
N LEU A 502 -12.09 22.48 7.92
CA LEU A 502 -12.20 23.93 8.01
C LEU A 502 -11.22 24.54 9.03
N SER A 503 -11.04 23.90 10.19
CA SER A 503 -10.05 24.32 11.18
C SER A 503 -8.63 24.26 10.61
N HIS A 504 -8.31 23.21 9.86
CA HIS A 504 -7.05 23.06 9.15
C HIS A 504 -6.83 24.18 8.12
N LEU A 505 -7.85 24.47 7.28
CA LEU A 505 -7.79 25.56 6.30
C LEU A 505 -7.63 26.94 6.95
N ASN A 506 -8.30 27.19 8.07
CA ASN A 506 -8.24 28.46 8.79
C ASN A 506 -7.04 28.60 9.73
N SER A 507 -6.34 27.51 10.00
CA SER A 507 -5.09 27.55 10.78
C SER A 507 -3.96 28.17 9.97
N SER A 508 -2.87 28.50 10.64
CA SER A 508 -1.62 28.91 10.01
C SER A 508 -0.91 27.76 9.26
N ASN A 509 -1.48 26.53 9.25
CA ASN A 509 -1.00 25.39 8.48
C ASN A 509 -0.81 25.76 7.02
N ARG A 510 0.34 25.42 6.44
CA ARG A 510 0.64 25.78 5.05
C ARG A 510 0.03 24.83 4.04
N TYR A 511 -0.31 23.62 4.43
CA TYR A 511 -0.93 22.67 3.53
C TYR A 511 -2.41 23.00 3.35
N VAL A 512 -2.85 22.97 2.09
CA VAL A 512 -4.24 23.15 1.69
C VAL A 512 -4.64 21.88 0.96
N PRO A 513 -5.44 21.00 1.57
CA PRO A 513 -5.96 19.84 0.87
C PRO A 513 -6.88 20.23 -0.27
N VAL A 514 -6.63 19.61 -1.42
CA VAL A 514 -7.54 19.62 -2.58
C VAL A 514 -8.08 18.23 -2.89
N ILE A 515 -7.51 17.20 -2.26
CA ILE A 515 -8.05 15.84 -2.14
C ILE A 515 -8.07 15.51 -0.65
N PHE A 516 -9.19 14.97 -0.16
CA PHE A 516 -9.40 14.70 1.26
C PHE A 516 -10.30 13.46 1.45
N PRO A 517 -10.31 12.86 2.66
CA PRO A 517 -11.20 11.73 2.94
C PRO A 517 -12.66 12.05 2.60
N SER A 518 -13.40 11.06 2.11
CA SER A 518 -14.79 11.28 1.70
C SER A 518 -15.66 11.75 2.88
N VAL A 519 -16.44 12.81 2.67
CA VAL A 519 -17.40 13.36 3.64
C VAL A 519 -18.75 13.58 2.95
N ALA A 520 -19.83 13.22 3.64
CA ALA A 520 -21.20 13.50 3.21
C ALA A 520 -21.57 14.97 3.50
N LEU A 521 -21.40 15.83 2.51
CA LEU A 521 -21.65 17.26 2.64
C LEU A 521 -22.99 17.68 2.03
N THR A 522 -23.68 18.58 2.71
CA THR A 522 -24.80 19.31 2.11
C THR A 522 -24.29 20.28 1.03
N HIS A 523 -25.21 20.82 0.22
CA HIS A 523 -24.87 21.83 -0.79
C HIS A 523 -24.15 23.04 -0.20
N LEU A 524 -24.63 23.56 0.93
CA LEU A 524 -24.05 24.72 1.60
C LEU A 524 -22.67 24.41 2.20
N GLU A 525 -22.51 23.26 2.86
CA GLU A 525 -21.23 22.86 3.44
C GLU A 525 -20.15 22.67 2.34
N TYR A 526 -20.51 22.06 1.22
CA TYR A 526 -19.57 21.89 0.11
C TYR A 526 -19.25 23.23 -0.57
N ALA A 527 -20.23 24.12 -0.75
CA ALA A 527 -19.99 25.47 -1.26
C ALA A 527 -19.03 26.27 -0.35
N ASP A 528 -19.26 26.22 0.96
CA ASP A 528 -18.39 26.85 1.95
C ASP A 528 -16.98 26.26 1.90
N LEU A 529 -16.84 24.93 1.88
CA LEU A 529 -15.53 24.29 1.77
C LEU A 529 -14.74 24.76 0.54
N LYS A 530 -15.37 24.81 -0.64
CA LYS A 530 -14.73 25.32 -1.86
C LYS A 530 -14.34 26.79 -1.73
N GLN A 531 -15.20 27.60 -1.11
CA GLN A 531 -14.90 29.01 -0.88
C GLN A 531 -13.70 29.18 0.06
N GLN A 532 -13.63 28.39 1.13
CA GLN A 532 -12.53 28.43 2.09
C GLN A 532 -11.21 28.02 1.43
N ILE A 533 -11.21 26.91 0.67
CA ILE A 533 -10.03 26.44 -0.08
C ILE A 533 -9.56 27.51 -1.07
N SER A 534 -10.46 28.07 -1.88
CA SER A 534 -10.09 29.10 -2.88
C SER A 534 -9.66 30.43 -2.25
N THR A 535 -10.12 30.73 -1.03
CA THR A 535 -9.70 31.93 -0.28
C THR A 535 -8.27 31.79 0.24
N VAL A 536 -7.92 30.63 0.81
CA VAL A 536 -6.58 30.40 1.37
C VAL A 536 -5.55 29.98 0.31
N CYS A 537 -6.02 29.51 -0.86
CA CYS A 537 -5.21 29.10 -1.99
C CYS A 537 -5.83 29.54 -3.33
N PRO A 538 -5.72 30.83 -3.72
CA PRO A 538 -6.35 31.33 -4.94
C PRO A 538 -5.93 30.61 -6.22
N THR A 539 -4.72 30.02 -6.24
CA THR A 539 -4.19 29.26 -7.39
C THR A 539 -5.05 28.05 -7.78
N VAL A 540 -5.88 27.51 -6.88
CA VAL A 540 -6.83 26.43 -7.20
C VAL A 540 -7.96 26.88 -8.13
N THR A 541 -8.10 28.19 -8.38
CA THR A 541 -9.08 28.73 -9.33
C THR A 541 -8.49 29.04 -10.70
N ASP A 542 -7.16 28.92 -10.85
CA ASP A 542 -6.45 29.12 -12.11
C ASP A 542 -6.82 28.03 -13.13
N ASP A 543 -6.84 28.37 -14.41
CA ASP A 543 -7.18 27.45 -15.48
C ASP A 543 -6.21 26.26 -15.58
N TYR A 544 -4.93 26.46 -15.22
CA TYR A 544 -3.98 25.35 -15.11
C TYR A 544 -4.45 24.33 -14.07
N PHE A 545 -4.90 24.78 -12.88
CA PHE A 545 -5.45 23.90 -11.87
C PHE A 545 -6.82 23.32 -12.28
N LYS A 546 -7.68 24.02 -13.02
CA LYS A 546 -8.91 23.37 -13.51
C LYS A 546 -8.61 22.17 -14.41
N ASN A 547 -7.54 22.23 -15.20
CA ASN A 547 -7.17 21.18 -16.13
C ASN A 547 -6.23 20.12 -15.52
N ASN A 548 -5.43 20.50 -14.54
CA ASN A 548 -4.39 19.67 -13.94
C ASN A 548 -4.58 19.50 -12.43
N GLY A 549 -5.62 20.04 -11.83
CA GLY A 549 -5.83 20.07 -10.37
C GLY A 549 -6.04 18.70 -9.79
N HIS A 550 -6.50 17.77 -10.65
CA HIS A 550 -6.44 16.36 -10.35
C HIS A 550 -5.06 16.04 -9.82
N LEU A 551 -3.94 16.58 -10.37
CA LEU A 551 -2.51 16.33 -10.07
C LEU A 551 -2.02 16.52 -8.65
N TYR A 552 -2.75 17.29 -7.86
CA TYR A 552 -2.27 17.74 -6.58
C TYR A 552 -3.13 17.12 -5.49
N SER A 553 -2.51 16.59 -4.45
CA SER A 553 -3.23 16.20 -3.23
C SER A 553 -3.35 17.37 -2.26
N THR A 554 -2.33 18.23 -2.24
CA THR A 554 -2.22 19.41 -1.38
C THR A 554 -1.55 20.57 -2.14
N TYR A 555 -1.77 21.78 -1.65
CA TYR A 555 -1.09 23.01 -2.06
C TYR A 555 -0.46 23.72 -0.87
N LEU A 556 0.51 24.61 -1.12
CA LEU A 556 1.15 25.42 -0.09
C LEU A 556 0.58 26.85 -0.09
N LYS A 557 0.03 27.30 1.05
CA LYS A 557 -0.43 28.68 1.25
C LYS A 557 0.74 29.66 1.04
N GLY A 558 0.48 30.73 0.29
CA GLY A 558 1.42 31.83 0.08
C GLY A 558 2.57 31.53 -0.88
N ILE A 559 2.49 30.44 -1.66
CA ILE A 559 3.38 30.21 -2.81
C ILE A 559 2.63 30.59 -4.08
N ASP A 560 2.94 31.76 -4.63
CA ASP A 560 2.41 32.18 -5.91
C ASP A 560 3.19 31.49 -7.04
N LEU A 561 2.53 30.57 -7.74
CA LEU A 561 3.03 30.00 -8.98
C LEU A 561 2.68 30.96 -10.12
N SER A 562 3.69 31.37 -10.90
CA SER A 562 3.46 32.05 -12.16
C SER A 562 3.78 31.12 -13.33
N TYR A 563 2.87 31.09 -14.29
CA TYR A 563 2.91 30.19 -15.44
C TYR A 563 3.20 30.97 -16.73
N GLY A 564 4.05 30.39 -17.56
CA GLY A 564 4.42 30.95 -18.86
C GLY A 564 3.49 30.55 -19.98
N ALA A 565 3.79 31.03 -21.18
CA ALA A 565 2.99 30.80 -22.39
C ALA A 565 2.84 29.30 -22.79
N ASN A 566 3.54 28.39 -22.11
CA ASN A 566 3.54 26.94 -22.35
C ASN A 566 3.24 26.13 -21.08
N ASP A 567 2.56 26.69 -20.08
CA ASP A 567 2.33 26.06 -18.76
C ASP A 567 3.62 25.75 -17.95
N GLU A 568 4.77 26.26 -18.40
CA GLU A 568 6.02 26.18 -17.64
C GLU A 568 5.96 27.11 -16.42
N VAL A 569 6.24 26.57 -15.22
CA VAL A 569 6.47 27.39 -14.01
C VAL A 569 7.72 28.24 -14.23
N ILE A 570 7.58 29.58 -14.34
CA ILE A 570 8.67 30.49 -14.77
C ILE A 570 9.37 31.22 -13.62
N THR A 571 8.94 31.08 -12.36
CA THR A 571 9.48 31.89 -11.26
C THR A 571 10.34 31.16 -10.25
N ASN A 572 11.33 31.90 -9.72
CA ASN A 572 11.99 31.65 -8.45
C ASN A 572 10.94 31.46 -7.37
N PHE A 573 10.96 30.29 -6.72
CA PHE A 573 10.19 30.07 -5.51
C PHE A 573 10.80 30.95 -4.43
N SER A 574 10.15 32.07 -4.14
CA SER A 574 10.55 32.97 -3.06
C SER A 574 9.35 33.22 -2.15
N ASN A 575 9.58 33.10 -0.85
CA ASN A 575 8.56 33.39 0.15
C ASN A 575 8.91 34.73 0.82
N SER A 576 8.26 35.81 0.40
CA SER A 576 8.60 37.17 0.83
C SER A 576 8.00 37.58 2.18
N THR A 577 7.08 36.80 2.77
CA THR A 577 6.21 37.29 3.85
C THR A 577 6.48 36.70 5.24
N LEU A 578 7.01 35.47 5.36
CA LEU A 578 7.20 34.82 6.67
C LEU A 578 8.55 34.10 6.87
N TYR A 579 9.18 33.59 5.81
CA TYR A 579 10.52 32.97 5.85
C TYR A 579 11.20 33.13 4.48
N PRO A 580 12.14 34.08 4.30
CA PRO A 580 12.76 34.35 3.02
C PRO A 580 13.76 33.24 2.64
N PHE A 581 13.29 32.22 1.92
CA PHE A 581 14.16 31.28 1.23
C PHE A 581 14.04 31.48 -0.28
N SER A 582 15.10 31.12 -1.01
CA SER A 582 15.09 30.99 -2.46
C SER A 582 15.52 29.59 -2.87
N ILE A 583 14.81 29.02 -3.84
CA ILE A 583 15.25 27.83 -4.57
C ILE A 583 15.53 28.26 -6.00
N ASP A 584 16.79 28.14 -6.40
CA ASP A 584 17.24 28.33 -7.77
C ASP A 584 17.59 26.96 -8.35
N TYR A 585 17.10 26.65 -9.55
CA TYR A 585 17.44 25.40 -10.22
C TYR A 585 17.70 25.63 -11.71
N SER A 586 18.58 24.80 -12.25
CA SER A 586 18.85 24.73 -13.68
C SER A 586 18.40 23.38 -14.21
N TYR A 587 17.58 23.41 -15.26
CA TYR A 587 17.13 22.22 -15.99
C TYR A 587 17.80 22.18 -17.36
N ASN A 588 18.32 21.02 -17.75
CA ASN A 588 18.80 20.79 -19.10
C ASN A 588 17.70 20.07 -19.91
N PRO A 589 17.02 20.75 -20.86
CA PRO A 589 15.92 20.16 -21.60
C PRO A 589 16.33 19.02 -22.56
N SER A 590 17.59 18.97 -23.00
CA SER A 590 18.05 17.92 -23.92
C SER A 590 18.36 16.61 -23.21
N LEU A 591 18.78 16.69 -21.94
CA LEU A 591 19.02 15.54 -21.07
C LEU A 591 17.83 15.20 -20.19
N ASP A 592 16.90 16.14 -20.04
CA ASP A 592 15.71 15.96 -19.22
C ASP A 592 16.09 15.73 -17.74
N ARG A 593 17.03 16.54 -17.24
CA ARG A 593 17.64 16.48 -15.90
C ARG A 593 17.88 17.85 -15.31
N PHE A 594 17.83 17.93 -13.97
CA PHE A 594 18.44 19.01 -13.22
C PHE A 594 19.97 18.93 -13.30
N THR A 595 20.64 20.07 -13.49
CA THR A 595 22.10 20.16 -13.49
C THR A 595 22.64 20.96 -12.31
N ASN A 596 21.81 21.84 -11.76
CA ASN A 596 22.11 22.61 -10.58
C ASN A 596 20.83 22.78 -9.74
N ILE A 597 20.95 22.58 -8.44
CA ILE A 597 19.92 22.93 -7.45
C ILE A 597 20.63 23.74 -6.38
N ALA A 598 20.13 24.93 -6.08
CA ALA A 598 20.63 25.77 -5.02
C ALA A 598 19.48 26.22 -4.13
N PHE A 599 19.72 26.14 -2.82
CA PHE A 599 18.81 26.60 -1.79
C PHE A 599 19.56 27.56 -0.88
N GLN A 600 18.98 28.74 -0.66
CA GLN A 600 19.47 29.69 0.33
C GLN A 600 18.44 29.82 1.46
N SER A 601 18.87 29.53 2.68
CA SER A 601 18.06 29.76 3.87
C SER A 601 18.15 31.21 4.37
N PRO A 602 17.15 31.71 5.12
CA PRO A 602 17.20 32.97 5.86
C PRO A 602 18.44 33.13 6.78
N ASP A 603 19.00 32.03 7.27
CA ASP A 603 20.19 32.00 8.13
C ASP A 603 21.51 32.06 7.32
N ASN A 604 21.44 32.41 6.03
CA ASN A 604 22.54 32.41 5.06
C ASN A 604 23.22 31.05 4.86
N ILE A 605 22.51 29.95 5.12
CA ILE A 605 22.98 28.62 4.75
C ILE A 605 22.71 28.45 3.26
N ASN A 606 23.78 28.36 2.48
CA ASN A 606 23.72 28.03 1.06
C ASN A 606 23.96 26.53 0.89
N TYR A 607 22.96 25.84 0.37
CA TYR A 607 23.09 24.47 -0.09
C TYR A 607 23.10 24.46 -1.61
N PHE A 608 23.99 23.68 -2.21
CA PHE A 608 23.98 23.47 -3.64
C PHE A 608 24.30 22.01 -3.98
N GLU A 609 23.78 21.58 -5.12
CA GLU A 609 24.10 20.34 -5.81
C GLU A 609 24.38 20.67 -7.27
N ASN A 610 25.59 20.35 -7.73
CA ASN A 610 25.98 20.39 -9.13
C ASN A 610 26.16 18.96 -9.63
N ILE A 611 25.43 18.60 -10.68
CA ILE A 611 25.41 17.24 -11.21
C ILE A 611 25.87 17.26 -12.67
N GLN A 612 26.88 16.44 -12.97
CA GLN A 612 27.34 16.22 -14.33
C GLN A 612 26.96 14.83 -14.79
N TYR A 613 26.56 14.75 -16.06
CA TYR A 613 26.12 13.53 -16.71
C TYR A 613 27.00 13.23 -17.93
N ASP A 614 27.23 11.96 -18.24
CA ASP A 614 27.81 11.56 -19.53
C ASP A 614 26.75 11.52 -20.65
N SER A 615 27.16 11.07 -21.85
CA SER A 615 26.25 10.91 -23.00
C SER A 615 25.21 9.81 -22.82
N ASN A 616 25.40 8.93 -21.84
CA ASN A 616 24.47 7.88 -21.42
C ASN A 616 23.75 8.33 -20.15
N LYS A 617 23.60 9.63 -19.91
CA LYS A 617 23.02 10.28 -18.72
C LYS A 617 23.34 9.61 -17.37
N ASP A 618 24.49 8.94 -17.26
CA ASP A 618 25.07 8.40 -16.02
C ASP A 618 25.76 9.55 -15.27
N ILE A 619 25.64 9.64 -13.94
CA ILE A 619 26.26 10.72 -13.14
C ILE A 619 27.77 10.51 -13.10
N THR A 620 28.55 11.40 -13.70
CA THR A 620 30.04 11.33 -13.68
C THR A 620 30.65 12.12 -12.55
N SER A 621 30.01 13.22 -12.16
CA SER A 621 30.37 13.95 -10.96
C SER A 621 29.14 14.49 -10.24
N PHE A 622 29.22 14.46 -8.92
CA PHE A 622 28.26 15.09 -8.03
C PHE A 622 29.06 15.97 -7.07
N ASN A 623 28.89 17.28 -7.16
CA ASN A 623 29.55 18.24 -6.29
C ASN A 623 28.50 18.94 -5.46
N SER A 624 28.57 18.79 -4.14
CA SER A 624 27.61 19.38 -3.23
C SER A 624 28.31 20.14 -2.11
N SER A 625 27.53 20.89 -1.34
CA SER A 625 27.99 21.48 -0.08
C SER A 625 28.41 20.42 0.97
N VAL A 626 28.07 19.14 0.77
CA VAL A 626 28.32 18.04 1.72
C VAL A 626 29.55 17.23 1.33
N PHE A 627 29.57 16.67 0.12
CA PHE A 627 30.66 15.84 -0.39
C PHE A 627 30.74 15.94 -1.92
N ASN A 628 31.89 15.50 -2.46
CA ASN A 628 32.12 15.37 -3.89
C ASN A 628 32.25 13.90 -4.25
N LEU A 629 31.58 13.47 -5.31
CA LEU A 629 31.73 12.14 -5.91
C LEU A 629 32.29 12.29 -7.31
N ASN A 630 33.25 11.45 -7.64
CA ASN A 630 33.67 11.17 -9.01
C ASN A 630 33.38 9.71 -9.29
N LEU A 631 32.66 9.44 -10.37
CA LEU A 631 32.24 8.10 -10.76
C LEU A 631 32.74 7.80 -12.17
N SER A 632 33.20 6.57 -12.38
CA SER A 632 33.57 6.09 -13.71
C SER A 632 32.79 4.82 -14.05
N TYR A 633 32.45 4.67 -15.32
CA TYR A 633 31.60 3.57 -15.80
C TYR A 633 32.22 2.89 -17.02
N SER A 634 31.85 1.63 -17.23
CA SER A 634 32.02 0.92 -18.49
C SER A 634 30.78 0.11 -18.78
N ASN A 635 30.16 0.31 -19.95
CA ASN A 635 28.87 -0.28 -20.31
C ASN A 635 27.82 -0.11 -19.20
N ARG A 636 27.79 1.07 -18.57
CA ARG A 636 26.86 1.45 -17.48
C ARG A 636 27.07 0.69 -16.16
N PHE A 637 28.12 -0.12 -16.06
CA PHE A 637 28.60 -0.69 -14.80
C PHE A 637 29.59 0.27 -14.14
N LEU A 638 29.37 0.58 -12.86
CA LEU A 638 30.25 1.43 -12.05
C LEU A 638 31.60 0.75 -11.86
N LEU A 639 32.69 1.32 -12.38
CA LEU A 639 34.04 0.76 -12.24
C LEU A 639 34.79 1.32 -11.04
N SER A 640 34.68 2.63 -10.83
CA SER A 640 35.27 3.28 -9.68
C SER A 640 34.41 4.41 -9.14
N LEU A 641 34.53 4.62 -7.84
CA LEU A 641 33.91 5.71 -7.11
C LEU A 641 34.97 6.27 -6.16
N ASN A 642 35.20 7.57 -6.26
CA ASN A 642 36.08 8.28 -5.35
C ASN A 642 35.33 9.45 -4.74
N TYR A 643 35.34 9.52 -3.41
CA TYR A 643 34.75 10.63 -2.66
C TYR A 643 35.76 11.39 -1.79
N GLY A 644 37.06 11.13 -1.95
CA GLY A 644 38.14 11.82 -1.24
C GLY A 644 38.99 10.93 -0.29
N GLN A 645 38.62 9.66 -0.09
CA GLN A 645 39.35 8.72 0.78
C GLN A 645 40.12 7.61 0.03
N GLY A 646 40.25 7.74 -1.28
CA GLY A 646 40.77 6.70 -2.16
C GLY A 646 39.66 6.07 -3.01
N ASP A 647 40.08 5.14 -3.88
CA ASP A 647 39.17 4.56 -4.88
C ASP A 647 38.47 3.31 -4.34
N TYR A 648 37.15 3.33 -4.42
CA TYR A 648 36.33 2.14 -4.37
C TYR A 648 36.25 1.58 -5.78
N ASN A 649 36.56 0.30 -5.96
CA ASN A 649 36.67 -0.32 -7.27
C ASN A 649 35.79 -1.56 -7.38
N TRP A 650 35.13 -1.71 -8.52
CA TRP A 650 34.36 -2.91 -8.86
C TRP A 650 34.99 -3.59 -10.08
N HIS A 651 35.33 -4.85 -9.91
CA HIS A 651 35.78 -5.71 -10.99
C HIS A 651 34.72 -6.76 -11.32
N TYR A 652 34.17 -6.66 -12.52
CA TYR A 652 33.15 -7.57 -13.03
C TYR A 652 33.79 -8.69 -13.84
N GLN A 653 33.47 -9.93 -13.52
CA GLN A 653 33.97 -11.13 -14.19
C GLN A 653 32.80 -12.05 -14.54
N ASN A 654 32.69 -12.47 -15.80
CA ASN A 654 31.76 -13.55 -16.16
C ASN A 654 32.28 -14.88 -15.59
N ILE A 655 31.40 -15.64 -14.97
CA ILE A 655 31.67 -17.01 -14.48
C ILE A 655 30.70 -17.97 -15.15
N THR A 656 30.94 -19.28 -15.05
CA THR A 656 30.00 -20.28 -15.58
C THR A 656 28.63 -20.09 -14.93
N ASN A 657 27.60 -19.86 -15.75
CA ASN A 657 26.21 -19.62 -15.35
C ASN A 657 25.99 -18.39 -14.44
N GLY A 658 26.77 -17.31 -14.64
CA GLY A 658 26.58 -16.13 -13.83
C GLY A 658 27.65 -15.03 -13.94
N LYS A 659 27.66 -14.15 -12.96
CA LYS A 659 28.60 -13.03 -12.83
C LYS A 659 29.21 -12.98 -11.44
N ARG A 660 30.49 -12.67 -11.39
CA ARG A 660 31.24 -12.34 -10.17
C ARG A 660 31.52 -10.86 -10.14
N VAL A 661 31.21 -10.22 -9.02
CA VAL A 661 31.55 -8.83 -8.73
C VAL A 661 32.51 -8.83 -7.54
N LYS A 662 33.72 -8.32 -7.77
CA LYS A 662 34.71 -8.11 -6.73
C LYS A 662 34.72 -6.62 -6.38
N TYR A 663 34.31 -6.31 -5.17
CA TYR A 663 34.33 -4.96 -4.63
C TYR A 663 35.58 -4.79 -3.78
N SER A 664 36.39 -3.78 -4.09
CA SER A 664 37.55 -3.35 -3.31
C SER A 664 37.26 -1.98 -2.70
N ASN A 665 37.64 -1.81 -1.43
CA ASN A 665 37.67 -0.50 -0.79
C ASN A 665 39.12 0.02 -0.76
N PRO A 666 39.37 1.27 -0.32
CA PRO A 666 40.71 1.86 -0.33
C PRO A 666 41.78 1.08 0.45
N ASN A 667 41.41 0.20 1.37
CA ASN A 667 42.34 -0.56 2.22
C ASN A 667 42.45 -2.04 1.85
N TYR A 668 41.46 -2.59 1.17
CA TYR A 668 41.34 -4.03 0.93
C TYR A 668 40.94 -4.31 -0.51
N THR A 669 41.82 -5.03 -1.21
CA THR A 669 41.52 -5.63 -2.51
C THR A 669 40.56 -6.81 -2.32
N ASP A 670 39.56 -6.92 -3.20
CA ASP A 670 38.54 -7.97 -3.16
C ASP A 670 37.85 -8.08 -1.77
N PHE A 671 37.63 -6.93 -1.12
CA PHE A 671 36.98 -6.81 0.20
C PHE A 671 35.67 -7.60 0.30
N ILE A 672 34.84 -7.54 -0.74
CA ILE A 672 33.66 -8.40 -0.90
C ILE A 672 33.69 -9.02 -2.29
N ILE A 673 33.54 -10.34 -2.35
CA ILE A 673 33.33 -11.09 -3.59
C ILE A 673 31.89 -11.59 -3.60
N SER A 674 31.12 -11.20 -4.60
CA SER A 674 29.75 -11.66 -4.77
C SER A 674 29.56 -12.37 -6.10
N ASP A 675 29.02 -13.57 -6.04
CA ASP A 675 28.64 -14.39 -7.19
C ASP A 675 27.13 -14.33 -7.36
N TRP A 676 26.70 -14.17 -8.59
CA TRP A 676 25.30 -14.01 -9.00
C TRP A 676 25.01 -14.98 -10.13
N ASN A 677 23.81 -15.56 -10.17
CA ASN A 677 23.40 -16.41 -11.29
C ASN A 677 23.00 -15.57 -12.52
N GLU A 678 22.60 -16.23 -13.61
CA GLU A 678 22.17 -15.55 -14.85
C GLU A 678 20.91 -14.69 -14.64
N SER A 679 20.08 -15.02 -13.65
CA SER A 679 18.87 -14.28 -13.23
C SER A 679 19.17 -13.12 -12.27
N GLU A 680 20.44 -12.77 -12.07
CA GLU A 680 20.90 -11.71 -11.16
C GLU A 680 20.49 -11.93 -9.68
N LEU A 681 20.37 -13.19 -9.25
CA LEU A 681 20.19 -13.59 -7.85
C LEU A 681 21.52 -13.94 -7.19
N PRO A 682 21.75 -13.55 -5.93
CA PRO A 682 23.01 -13.80 -5.25
C PRO A 682 23.17 -15.30 -4.98
N ILE A 683 24.25 -15.91 -5.44
CA ILE A 683 24.62 -17.30 -5.16
C ILE A 683 25.47 -17.35 -3.90
N LYS A 684 26.52 -16.54 -3.85
CA LYS A 684 27.51 -16.58 -2.76
C LYS A 684 28.12 -15.21 -2.56
N ILE A 685 28.30 -14.82 -1.30
CA ILE A 685 29.05 -13.64 -0.91
C ILE A 685 30.14 -14.07 0.05
N THR A 686 31.37 -13.63 -0.20
CA THR A 686 32.54 -13.91 0.63
C THR A 686 33.19 -12.60 1.04
N ASP A 687 33.51 -12.45 2.32
CA ASP A 687 34.23 -11.29 2.85
C ASP A 687 35.76 -11.48 2.82
N ALA A 688 36.51 -10.43 3.15
CA ALA A 688 37.97 -10.44 3.21
C ALA A 688 38.57 -11.42 4.23
N ASP A 689 37.77 -11.91 5.20
CA ASP A 689 38.15 -12.94 6.17
C ASP A 689 37.83 -14.36 5.67
N ASN A 690 37.41 -14.51 4.40
CA ASN A 690 36.93 -15.77 3.77
C ASN A 690 35.70 -16.39 4.44
N ARG A 691 34.94 -15.60 5.22
CA ARG A 691 33.62 -16.02 5.69
C ARG A 691 32.64 -15.87 4.54
N TYR A 692 31.61 -16.73 4.48
CA TYR A 692 30.67 -16.66 3.36
C TYR A 692 29.22 -16.85 3.78
N LEU A 693 28.35 -16.27 2.95
CA LEU A 693 26.93 -16.58 2.85
C LEU A 693 26.68 -17.19 1.48
N GLN A 694 25.85 -18.22 1.44
CA GLN A 694 25.46 -18.89 0.21
C GLN A 694 23.95 -19.11 0.20
N TRP A 695 23.33 -18.83 -0.93
CA TRP A 695 21.91 -18.99 -1.16
C TRP A 695 21.68 -20.19 -2.06
N ASN A 696 20.65 -20.96 -1.75
CA ASN A 696 20.08 -21.92 -2.67
C ASN A 696 18.67 -21.46 -3.01
N TYR A 697 18.31 -21.64 -4.27
CA TYR A 697 16.99 -21.36 -4.80
C TYR A 697 16.37 -22.67 -5.29
N ASP A 698 15.05 -22.75 -5.29
CA ASP A 698 14.35 -23.76 -6.07
C ASP A 698 14.28 -23.36 -7.55
N ASP A 699 13.60 -24.19 -8.35
CA ASP A 699 13.46 -23.99 -9.79
C ASP A 699 12.59 -22.77 -10.15
N ASN A 700 11.83 -22.22 -9.18
CA ASN A 700 11.02 -21.02 -9.33
C ASN A 700 11.80 -19.74 -8.95
N GLU A 701 13.10 -19.88 -8.65
CA GLU A 701 13.96 -18.81 -8.14
C GLU A 701 13.60 -18.30 -6.73
N ASP A 702 12.78 -19.03 -5.98
CA ASP A 702 12.50 -18.74 -4.58
C ASP A 702 13.64 -19.25 -3.70
N ALA A 703 14.08 -18.42 -2.75
CA ALA A 703 15.16 -18.79 -1.85
C ALA A 703 14.68 -19.90 -0.90
N ILE A 704 15.26 -21.10 -0.98
CA ILE A 704 14.94 -22.24 -0.11
C ILE A 704 15.91 -22.39 1.06
N SER A 705 17.12 -21.84 0.94
CA SER A 705 18.02 -21.74 2.08
C SER A 705 19.07 -20.65 1.92
N VAL A 706 19.49 -20.10 3.05
CA VAL A 706 20.65 -19.23 3.16
C VAL A 706 21.55 -19.81 4.24
N PHE A 707 22.80 -20.09 3.93
CA PHE A 707 23.72 -20.71 4.88
C PHE A 707 25.11 -20.10 4.88
N SER A 708 25.79 -20.32 6.00
CA SER A 708 27.17 -19.96 6.29
C SER A 708 27.90 -21.19 6.84
N GLN A 709 29.16 -21.04 7.25
CA GLN A 709 29.90 -22.11 7.91
C GLN A 709 29.20 -22.68 9.15
N ASN A 710 28.49 -21.83 9.91
CA ASN A 710 28.00 -22.17 11.25
C ASN A 710 26.48 -22.04 11.42
N ARG A 711 25.78 -21.44 10.45
CA ARG A 711 24.35 -21.19 10.51
C ARG A 711 23.69 -21.38 9.16
N THR A 712 22.60 -22.12 9.15
CA THR A 712 21.72 -22.34 8.00
C THR A 712 20.33 -21.87 8.36
N VAL A 713 19.70 -21.13 7.48
CA VAL A 713 18.27 -20.78 7.50
C VAL A 713 17.63 -21.48 6.32
N ASN A 714 16.72 -22.41 6.58
CA ASN A 714 15.92 -23.07 5.56
C ASN A 714 14.54 -22.41 5.50
N LEU A 715 14.02 -22.33 4.29
CA LEU A 715 12.73 -21.73 3.98
C LEU A 715 11.88 -22.78 3.27
N SER A 716 10.61 -22.88 3.68
CA SER A 716 9.65 -23.79 3.09
C SER A 716 8.33 -23.06 2.88
N TYR A 717 7.76 -23.26 1.70
CA TYR A 717 6.56 -22.61 1.22
C TYR A 717 5.48 -23.65 0.94
N SER A 718 4.25 -23.33 1.30
CA SER A 718 3.02 -24.04 0.92
C SER A 718 1.96 -23.00 0.54
N GLN A 719 0.71 -23.37 0.24
CA GLN A 719 -0.31 -22.38 -0.16
C GLN A 719 -0.67 -21.36 0.94
N ASN A 720 -0.76 -21.80 2.20
CA ASN A 720 -1.22 -20.96 3.32
C ASN A 720 -0.22 -20.90 4.50
N GLN A 721 0.93 -21.55 4.37
CA GLN A 721 1.94 -21.61 5.42
C GLN A 721 3.37 -21.38 4.89
N THR A 722 4.11 -20.57 5.64
CA THR A 722 5.53 -20.30 5.45
C THR A 722 6.29 -20.78 6.68
N ILE A 723 7.40 -21.49 6.48
CA ILE A 723 8.23 -21.96 7.58
C ILE A 723 9.67 -21.51 7.36
N PHE A 724 10.24 -20.91 8.40
CA PHE A 724 11.65 -20.57 8.47
C PHE A 724 12.28 -21.35 9.60
N SER A 725 13.34 -22.09 9.33
CA SER A 725 14.01 -22.90 10.36
C SER A 725 15.51 -22.70 10.33
N THR A 726 16.14 -22.79 11.49
CA THR A 726 17.59 -22.70 11.63
C THR A 726 18.18 -24.05 12.01
N ASN A 727 19.44 -24.29 11.67
CA ASN A 727 20.19 -25.47 12.14
C ASN A 727 20.38 -25.50 13.67
N SER A 728 20.15 -24.38 14.37
CA SER A 728 20.10 -24.31 15.84
C SER A 728 18.76 -24.76 16.46
N GLY A 729 17.76 -25.08 15.64
CA GLY A 729 16.44 -25.53 16.10
C GLY A 729 15.42 -24.40 16.30
N GLU A 730 15.77 -23.15 16.02
CA GLU A 730 14.79 -22.05 15.96
C GLU A 730 13.90 -22.22 14.73
N ASN A 731 12.59 -22.12 14.91
CA ASN A 731 11.61 -22.24 13.85
C ASN A 731 10.54 -21.15 14.01
N VAL A 732 10.24 -20.46 12.92
CA VAL A 732 9.15 -19.49 12.81
C VAL A 732 8.23 -19.94 11.70
N GLN A 733 7.01 -20.33 12.05
CA GLN A 733 5.98 -20.77 11.14
C GLN A 733 4.85 -19.74 11.12
N PHE A 734 4.56 -19.19 9.96
CA PHE A 734 3.37 -18.39 9.72
C PHE A 734 2.30 -19.23 9.04
N THR A 735 1.03 -19.05 9.41
CA THR A 735 -0.10 -19.77 8.84
C THR A 735 -1.29 -18.82 8.72
N GLN A 736 -1.84 -18.69 7.51
CA GLN A 736 -3.08 -17.97 7.27
C GLN A 736 -4.25 -18.95 7.42
N ASN A 737 -5.06 -18.77 8.47
CA ASN A 737 -6.23 -19.61 8.71
C ASN A 737 -7.45 -19.11 7.90
N SER A 738 -7.55 -17.79 7.73
CA SER A 738 -8.52 -17.10 6.87
C SER A 738 -7.99 -15.71 6.49
N PRO A 739 -8.64 -14.94 5.59
CA PRO A 739 -8.21 -13.58 5.23
C PRO A 739 -8.03 -12.61 6.42
N ASN A 740 -8.74 -12.84 7.52
CA ASN A 740 -8.72 -11.99 8.71
C ASN A 740 -8.13 -12.69 9.94
N ASN A 741 -7.60 -13.90 9.80
CA ASN A 741 -7.11 -14.69 10.92
C ASN A 741 -5.78 -15.39 10.60
N PHE A 742 -4.76 -15.12 11.39
CA PHE A 742 -3.39 -15.58 11.15
C PHE A 742 -2.76 -16.14 12.42
N THR A 743 -1.95 -17.18 12.28
CA THR A 743 -1.18 -17.79 13.37
C THR A 743 0.31 -17.71 13.08
N LEU A 744 1.09 -17.29 14.08
CA LEU A 744 2.54 -17.38 14.11
C LEU A 744 2.96 -18.36 15.21
N VAL A 745 3.69 -19.42 14.86
CA VAL A 745 4.24 -20.39 15.79
C VAL A 745 5.76 -20.24 15.81
N ASN A 746 6.31 -19.93 16.98
CA ASN A 746 7.74 -19.93 17.25
C ASN A 746 8.09 -21.18 18.05
N ASN A 747 9.13 -21.92 17.63
CA ASN A 747 9.72 -23.02 18.39
C ASN A 747 11.23 -22.79 18.55
N GLY A 748 11.83 -23.40 19.58
CA GLY A 748 13.27 -23.28 19.86
C GLY A 748 13.51 -22.59 21.20
N THR A 749 14.42 -21.61 21.23
CA THR A 749 14.78 -20.86 22.44
C THR A 749 13.58 -20.12 23.04
N VAL A 750 12.70 -19.62 22.18
CA VAL A 750 11.43 -18.96 22.54
C VAL A 750 10.30 -19.72 21.86
N ALA A 751 9.49 -20.42 22.67
CA ALA A 751 8.40 -21.27 22.18
C ALA A 751 7.04 -20.62 22.46
N THR A 752 6.36 -20.16 21.41
CA THR A 752 5.08 -19.43 21.52
C THR A 752 4.16 -19.68 20.33
N THR A 753 2.86 -19.60 20.54
CA THR A 753 1.86 -19.44 19.47
C THR A 753 1.22 -18.06 19.61
N ILE A 754 1.12 -17.32 18.52
CA ILE A 754 0.51 -15.99 18.45
C ILE A 754 -0.61 -16.03 17.42
N ASN A 755 -1.83 -15.67 17.82
CA ASN A 755 -2.98 -15.58 16.91
C ASN A 755 -3.39 -14.12 16.73
N TYR A 756 -3.50 -13.68 15.48
CA TYR A 756 -4.00 -12.39 15.06
C TYR A 756 -5.43 -12.56 14.54
N ASP A 757 -6.37 -11.84 15.13
CA ASP A 757 -7.78 -11.87 14.71
C ASP A 757 -8.28 -10.46 14.41
N ILE A 758 -8.64 -10.23 13.14
CA ILE A 758 -9.13 -8.95 12.64
C ILE A 758 -10.64 -9.04 12.46
N GLN A 759 -11.38 -8.09 13.02
CA GLN A 759 -12.83 -8.02 12.86
C GLN A 759 -13.26 -6.61 12.50
N GLU A 760 -14.10 -6.49 11.46
CA GLU A 760 -14.80 -5.26 11.15
C GLU A 760 -16.03 -5.13 12.06
N GLN A 761 -16.14 -3.99 12.73
CA GLN A 761 -17.24 -3.65 13.62
C GLN A 761 -18.41 -3.07 12.82
N ALA A 762 -19.59 -3.00 13.44
CA ALA A 762 -20.79 -2.47 12.79
C ALA A 762 -20.64 -1.01 12.32
N ASP A 763 -19.72 -0.25 12.92
CA ASP A 763 -19.39 1.13 12.56
C ASP A 763 -18.14 1.24 11.65
N LYS A 764 -17.77 0.16 10.95
CA LYS A 764 -16.59 0.04 10.06
C LYS A 764 -15.22 0.22 10.72
N LYS A 765 -15.18 0.44 12.03
CA LYS A 765 -13.93 0.33 12.78
C LYS A 765 -13.40 -1.08 12.70
N GLN A 766 -12.09 -1.22 12.85
CA GLN A 766 -11.46 -2.54 12.84
C GLN A 766 -10.86 -2.83 14.20
N THR A 767 -11.09 -4.03 14.72
CA THR A 767 -10.40 -4.52 15.90
C THR A 767 -9.34 -5.52 15.47
N LEU A 768 -8.16 -5.47 16.10
CA LEU A 768 -7.14 -6.51 16.01
C LEU A 768 -6.87 -7.04 17.41
N ASN A 769 -7.09 -8.34 17.60
CA ASN A 769 -6.75 -9.03 18.83
C ASN A 769 -5.49 -9.88 18.59
N ILE A 770 -4.44 -9.65 19.37
CA ILE A 770 -3.18 -10.40 19.33
C ILE A 770 -3.11 -11.29 20.58
N ASN A 771 -3.34 -12.58 20.41
CA ASN A 771 -3.32 -13.55 21.50
C ASN A 771 -1.99 -14.31 21.53
N ILE A 772 -1.19 -14.13 22.57
CA ILE A 772 0.12 -14.75 22.77
C ILE A 772 -0.01 -15.89 23.76
N ASN A 773 0.50 -17.08 23.41
CA ASN A 773 0.50 -18.26 24.26
C ASN A 773 1.92 -18.86 24.32
N SER A 774 2.49 -18.95 25.52
CA SER A 774 3.75 -19.67 25.75
C SER A 774 3.48 -21.18 25.76
N THR A 775 4.10 -21.90 24.82
CA THR A 775 3.79 -23.32 24.58
C THR A 775 4.51 -24.28 25.53
N ASN A 776 5.57 -23.81 26.21
CA ASN A 776 6.28 -24.58 27.23
C ASN A 776 5.55 -24.60 28.59
N ILE A 777 4.47 -23.83 28.75
CA ILE A 777 3.69 -23.74 29.99
C ILE A 777 2.32 -24.41 29.80
N THR A 778 2.04 -25.41 30.63
CA THR A 778 0.77 -26.16 30.58
C THR A 778 -0.38 -25.41 31.26
N SER A 779 -0.15 -24.66 32.34
CA SER A 779 -1.19 -23.92 33.07
C SER A 779 -0.60 -22.84 34.00
N GLY A 780 -1.45 -21.92 34.47
CA GLY A 780 -1.11 -20.88 35.45
C GLY A 780 -0.84 -19.50 34.86
N SER A 781 -0.50 -18.55 35.73
CA SER A 781 -0.23 -17.15 35.37
C SER A 781 0.99 -17.03 34.44
N GLY A 782 0.92 -16.14 33.46
CA GLY A 782 1.99 -15.92 32.48
C GLY A 782 2.04 -16.98 31.37
N ARG A 783 1.02 -17.83 31.23
CA ARG A 783 0.89 -18.71 30.05
C ARG A 783 0.39 -17.94 28.83
N ILE A 784 -0.67 -17.16 29.02
CA ILE A 784 -1.33 -16.40 27.95
C ILE A 784 -1.27 -14.90 28.23
N ALA A 785 -1.26 -14.11 27.17
CA ALA A 785 -1.48 -12.67 27.21
C ALA A 785 -2.19 -12.21 25.92
N SER A 786 -2.92 -11.11 25.98
CA SER A 786 -3.54 -10.48 24.82
C SER A 786 -3.13 -9.02 24.69
N ILE A 787 -3.11 -8.52 23.45
CA ILE A 787 -3.00 -7.11 23.13
C ILE A 787 -4.08 -6.79 22.11
N ASP A 788 -4.97 -5.87 22.47
CA ASP A 788 -6.14 -5.53 21.67
C ASP A 788 -5.98 -4.13 21.10
N TYR A 789 -6.31 -3.96 19.83
CA TYR A 789 -6.26 -2.68 19.12
C TYR A 789 -7.64 -2.35 18.55
N LEU A 790 -7.97 -1.06 18.54
CA LEU A 790 -9.09 -0.50 17.79
C LEU A 790 -8.56 0.53 16.80
N PHE A 791 -8.96 0.38 15.55
CA PHE A 791 -8.67 1.29 14.46
C PHE A 791 -9.94 2.06 14.08
N ASP A 792 -9.77 3.32 13.71
CA ASP A 792 -10.85 4.07 13.07
C ASP A 792 -11.13 3.59 11.64
N VAL A 793 -12.13 4.19 10.99
CA VAL A 793 -12.56 3.85 9.62
C VAL A 793 -11.47 4.07 8.54
N TYR A 794 -10.33 4.67 8.91
CA TYR A 794 -9.18 4.87 8.03
C TYR A 794 -7.96 4.03 8.42
N GLY A 795 -8.11 3.09 9.35
CA GLY A 795 -7.05 2.19 9.78
C GLY A 795 -6.03 2.83 10.72
N ARG A 796 -6.38 3.92 11.43
CA ARG A 796 -5.49 4.56 12.43
C ARG A 796 -5.85 4.06 13.82
N VAL A 797 -4.83 3.74 14.63
CA VAL A 797 -5.03 3.24 16.01
C VAL A 797 -5.64 4.34 16.89
N ILE A 798 -6.82 4.09 17.45
CA ILE A 798 -7.52 4.94 18.42
C ILE A 798 -7.62 4.30 19.81
N SER A 799 -7.33 3.01 19.92
CA SER A 799 -7.11 2.31 21.19
C SER A 799 -6.07 1.20 21.03
N ALA A 800 -5.24 1.00 22.06
CA ALA A 800 -4.25 -0.08 22.12
C ALA A 800 -4.05 -0.53 23.57
N GLY A 801 -4.46 -1.74 23.92
CA GLY A 801 -4.55 -2.17 25.32
C GLY A 801 -5.44 -1.22 26.14
N ASP A 802 -4.92 -0.68 27.24
CA ASP A 802 -5.62 0.29 28.09
C ASP A 802 -5.31 1.75 27.70
N LEU A 803 -4.76 1.98 26.50
CA LEU A 803 -4.52 3.31 25.96
C LEU A 803 -5.74 3.80 25.18
N ASN A 804 -6.25 4.98 25.53
CA ASN A 804 -7.19 5.73 24.69
C ASN A 804 -6.42 6.79 23.89
N ILE A 805 -6.57 6.83 22.57
CA ILE A 805 -5.77 7.67 21.68
C ILE A 805 -6.69 8.58 20.86
N ILE A 806 -6.53 9.89 21.07
CA ILE A 806 -7.28 10.93 20.37
C ILE A 806 -6.41 11.55 19.30
N ARG A 807 -6.88 11.52 18.05
CA ARG A 807 -6.16 12.05 16.88
C ARG A 807 -6.89 13.22 16.26
N LYS A 808 -6.17 14.06 15.52
CA LYS A 808 -6.80 15.03 14.62
C LYS A 808 -7.60 14.27 13.56
N PRO A 809 -8.92 14.52 13.42
CA PRO A 809 -9.78 13.77 12.51
C PRO A 809 -9.25 13.69 11.07
N TYR A 810 -8.81 14.82 10.49
CA TYR A 810 -8.29 14.91 9.13
C TYR A 810 -6.81 14.48 9.04
N SER A 811 -5.91 15.19 9.73
CA SER A 811 -4.46 15.04 9.52
C SER A 811 -3.83 13.87 10.29
N GLY A 812 -4.56 13.28 11.24
CA GLY A 812 -4.22 11.99 11.87
C GLY A 812 -3.16 12.04 12.97
N GLU A 813 -2.58 13.20 13.27
CA GLU A 813 -1.61 13.33 14.36
C GLU A 813 -2.24 13.03 15.72
N THR A 814 -1.51 12.32 16.57
CA THR A 814 -1.91 12.01 17.94
C THR A 814 -1.91 13.27 18.80
N THR A 815 -3.06 13.70 19.31
CA THR A 815 -3.18 14.88 20.17
C THR A 815 -3.18 14.54 21.65
N THR A 816 -3.80 13.41 22.03
CA THR A 816 -3.90 12.98 23.42
C THR A 816 -3.78 11.47 23.49
N ILE A 817 -3.06 10.98 24.50
CA ILE A 817 -2.99 9.57 24.89
C ILE A 817 -3.31 9.50 26.38
N GLU A 818 -4.23 8.62 26.76
CA GLU A 818 -4.67 8.46 28.13
C GLU A 818 -4.47 7.01 28.60
N ASN A 819 -4.01 6.83 29.83
CA ASN A 819 -3.90 5.56 30.52
C ASN A 819 -4.18 5.74 32.01
N GLY A 820 -5.43 5.49 32.42
CA GLY A 820 -5.87 5.71 33.80
C GLY A 820 -5.61 7.15 34.27
N ASN A 821 -4.73 7.32 35.24
CA ASN A 821 -4.38 8.63 35.80
C ASN A 821 -3.28 9.38 35.03
N ILE A 822 -2.76 8.79 33.95
CA ILE A 822 -1.73 9.38 33.10
C ILE A 822 -2.39 9.96 31.85
N GLN A 823 -2.01 11.19 31.50
CA GLN A 823 -2.42 11.86 30.28
C GLN A 823 -1.19 12.45 29.60
N GLU A 824 -0.97 12.10 28.34
CA GLU A 824 -0.02 12.73 27.45
C GLU A 824 -0.75 13.60 26.43
N THR A 825 -0.39 14.87 26.32
CA THR A 825 -0.91 15.79 25.31
C THR A 825 0.21 16.25 24.38
N ARG A 826 -0.08 16.32 23.08
CA ARG A 826 0.84 16.72 22.03
C ARG A 826 0.26 17.86 21.20
N THR A 827 1.05 18.90 20.97
CA THR A 827 0.69 20.02 20.10
C THR A 827 1.61 20.07 18.90
N TYR A 828 1.08 20.52 17.76
CA TYR A 828 1.80 20.58 16.50
C TYR A 828 1.73 21.98 15.92
N ASN A 829 2.78 22.41 15.24
CA ASN A 829 2.73 23.62 14.43
C ASN A 829 2.06 23.36 13.08
N ASP A 830 2.08 24.40 12.28
CA ASP A 830 1.55 24.51 10.92
C ASP A 830 2.17 23.59 9.88
N TRP A 831 3.28 22.94 10.21
CA TRP A 831 3.96 21.96 9.37
C TRP A 831 3.75 20.53 9.87
N SER A 832 2.80 20.35 10.81
CA SER A 832 2.59 19.09 11.52
C SER A 832 3.82 18.60 12.29
N LEU A 833 4.73 19.50 12.68
CA LEU A 833 5.86 19.21 13.55
C LEU A 833 5.46 19.35 15.02
N LEU A 834 5.87 18.40 15.86
CA LEU A 834 5.56 18.38 17.29
C LEU A 834 6.22 19.58 18.00
N THR A 835 5.42 20.49 18.54
CA THR A 835 5.91 21.68 19.26
C THR A 835 5.91 21.51 20.76
N GLN A 836 5.04 20.67 21.29
CA GLN A 836 4.99 20.38 22.71
C GLN A 836 4.54 18.95 22.94
N GLN A 837 5.17 18.28 23.90
CA GLN A 837 4.72 17.03 24.51
C GLN A 837 4.63 17.26 26.01
N VAL A 838 3.50 16.98 26.64
CA VAL A 838 3.31 17.10 28.10
C VAL A 838 2.72 15.81 28.62
N VAL A 839 3.39 15.16 29.57
CA VAL A 839 2.87 14.00 30.30
C VAL A 839 2.54 14.42 31.73
N LYS A 840 1.32 14.12 32.15
CA LYS A 840 0.79 14.39 33.49
C LYS A 840 0.40 13.11 34.20
N TYR A 841 0.63 13.06 35.51
CA TYR A 841 0.06 12.08 36.42
C TYR A 841 -0.83 12.79 37.45
N ASN A 842 -2.11 12.42 37.53
CA ASN A 842 -3.10 13.10 38.40
C ASN A 842 -3.09 14.63 38.21
N GLY A 843 -2.99 15.09 36.96
CA GLY A 843 -2.93 16.50 36.59
C GLY A 843 -1.58 17.20 36.80
N ASN A 844 -0.62 16.58 37.49
CA ASN A 844 0.72 17.14 37.71
C ASN A 844 1.66 16.76 36.58
N ILE A 845 2.38 17.73 36.03
CA ILE A 845 3.36 17.49 34.96
C ILE A 845 4.53 16.69 35.53
N VAL A 846 4.85 15.57 34.89
CA VAL A 846 5.99 14.69 35.22
C VAL A 846 7.06 14.74 34.15
N TYR A 847 6.67 15.03 32.91
CA TYR A 847 7.55 15.28 31.79
C TYR A 847 6.94 16.32 30.87
N GLN A 848 7.75 17.23 30.35
CA GLN A 848 7.35 18.16 29.30
C GLN A 848 8.54 18.45 28.38
N ALA A 849 8.28 18.55 27.09
CA ALA A 849 9.27 18.93 26.08
C ALA A 849 8.66 19.96 25.13
N ASP A 850 9.25 21.14 25.07
CA ASP A 850 8.87 22.23 24.16
C ASP A 850 9.92 22.36 23.06
N TYR A 851 9.51 22.18 21.80
CA TYR A 851 10.38 22.18 20.64
C TYR A 851 10.22 23.47 19.84
N GLN A 852 11.36 24.04 19.44
CA GLN A 852 11.40 25.06 18.41
C GLN A 852 12.25 24.57 17.25
N TYR A 853 11.81 24.93 16.05
CA TYR A 853 12.45 24.52 14.81
C TYR A 853 13.15 25.70 14.13
N ASP A 854 14.21 25.39 13.40
CA ASP A 854 14.77 26.29 12.39
C ASP A 854 13.96 26.24 11.10
N VAL A 855 14.38 27.02 10.12
CA VAL A 855 13.71 27.17 8.82
C VAL A 855 13.81 25.92 7.94
N MET A 856 14.71 24.99 8.27
CA MET A 856 14.85 23.68 7.64
C MET A 856 14.11 22.59 8.43
N GLN A 857 13.24 22.97 9.38
CA GLN A 857 12.46 22.06 10.23
C GLN A 857 13.32 21.18 11.15
N ARG A 858 14.56 21.59 11.45
CA ARG A 858 15.41 20.94 12.46
C ARG A 858 15.18 21.55 13.83
N ILE A 859 15.25 20.76 14.89
CA ILE A 859 15.10 21.26 16.27
C ILE A 859 16.27 22.18 16.59
N LYS A 860 16.01 23.48 16.77
CA LYS A 860 17.02 24.47 17.19
C LYS A 860 17.06 24.65 18.70
N GLN A 861 15.94 24.39 19.38
CA GLN A 861 15.83 24.51 20.82
C GLN A 861 14.85 23.47 21.37
N LEU A 862 15.20 22.92 22.52
CA LEU A 862 14.36 22.05 23.34
C LEU A 862 14.39 22.56 24.78
N ASP A 863 13.26 22.98 25.33
CA ASP A 863 13.10 23.15 26.77
C ASP A 863 12.48 21.87 27.34
N GLU A 864 13.27 21.09 28.07
CA GLU A 864 12.86 19.79 28.62
C GLU A 864 12.70 19.88 30.14
N PHE A 865 11.51 19.56 30.64
CA PHE A 865 11.22 19.35 32.05
C PHE A 865 11.13 17.85 32.35
N VAL A 866 11.96 17.38 33.28
CA VAL A 866 11.95 15.99 33.78
C VAL A 866 11.93 16.02 35.30
N SER A 867 10.86 15.48 35.90
CA SER A 867 10.78 15.25 37.35
C SER A 867 11.14 16.46 38.23
N GLY A 868 10.66 17.65 37.87
CA GLY A 868 10.86 18.89 38.65
C GLY A 868 12.01 19.78 38.19
N ILE A 869 12.79 19.36 37.17
CA ILE A 869 13.94 20.11 36.67
C ILE A 869 13.71 20.46 35.21
N THR A 870 13.76 21.75 34.87
CA THR A 870 13.79 22.24 33.49
C THR A 870 15.23 22.46 33.03
N ILE A 871 15.56 21.93 31.86
CA ILE A 871 16.83 22.14 31.17
C ILE A 871 16.53 22.65 29.77
N GLN A 872 17.16 23.76 29.40
CA GLN A 872 17.16 24.25 28.03
C GLN A 872 18.35 23.66 27.27
N PHE A 873 18.07 23.14 26.08
CA PHE A 873 19.03 22.73 25.08
C PHE A 873 18.91 23.64 23.85
N ILE A 874 20.03 24.17 23.37
CA ILE A 874 20.10 24.87 22.08
C ILE A 874 21.06 24.08 21.19
N TYR A 875 20.57 23.71 19.99
CA TYR A 875 21.31 22.94 19.01
C TYR A 875 21.74 23.85 17.86
N GLN A 876 23.00 23.73 17.44
CA GLN A 876 23.52 24.40 16.26
C GLN A 876 24.09 23.36 15.32
N TYR A 877 23.77 23.51 14.03
CA TYR A 877 24.19 22.62 12.97
C TYR A 877 25.20 23.32 12.06
N ASN A 878 26.17 22.57 11.54
CA ASN A 878 27.08 23.10 10.53
C ASN A 878 26.38 23.18 9.14
N ALA A 879 27.09 23.72 8.14
CA ALA A 879 26.56 23.87 6.78
C ALA A 879 26.21 22.53 6.10
N ARG A 880 26.75 21.40 6.58
CA ARG A 880 26.43 20.04 6.12
C ARG A 880 25.23 19.42 6.83
N GLY A 881 24.59 20.16 7.74
CA GLY A 881 23.46 19.67 8.54
C GLY A 881 23.84 18.82 9.75
N GLN A 882 25.13 18.68 10.06
CA GLN A 882 25.60 17.86 11.19
C GLN A 882 25.54 18.67 12.48
N LEU A 883 25.24 18.01 13.60
CA LEU A 883 25.19 18.66 14.91
C LEU A 883 26.58 19.19 15.31
N GLU A 884 26.75 20.51 15.39
CA GLU A 884 28.03 21.14 15.74
C GLU A 884 28.11 21.45 17.24
N LYS A 885 27.08 22.07 17.84
CA LYS A 885 27.13 22.53 19.23
C LYS A 885 25.83 22.25 19.97
N VAL A 886 25.96 21.93 21.25
CA VAL A 886 24.85 21.80 22.20
C VAL A 886 25.14 22.72 23.39
N PHE A 887 24.25 23.68 23.61
CA PHE A 887 24.27 24.51 24.82
C PHE A 887 23.25 23.98 25.81
N LYS A 888 23.65 23.84 27.07
CA LYS A 888 22.79 23.47 28.19
C LYS A 888 22.65 24.67 29.12
N ASN A 889 21.44 25.21 29.26
CA ASN A 889 21.14 26.44 30.02
C ASN A 889 22.09 27.61 29.63
N GLY A 890 22.24 27.84 28.32
CA GLY A 890 23.12 28.89 27.77
C GLY A 890 24.62 28.61 27.84
N THR A 891 25.06 27.53 28.49
CA THR A 891 26.49 27.15 28.58
C THR A 891 26.82 26.08 27.55
N LEU A 892 27.90 26.25 26.79
CA LEU A 892 28.37 25.23 25.84
C LEU A 892 28.67 23.92 26.58
N SER A 893 27.88 22.88 26.30
CA SER A 893 27.99 21.56 26.93
C SER A 893 28.78 20.58 26.05
N GLU A 894 28.48 20.60 24.75
CA GLU A 894 29.09 19.72 23.74
C GLU A 894 29.46 20.53 22.50
N HIS A 895 30.64 20.30 21.94
CA HIS A 895 31.07 20.86 20.65
C HIS A 895 31.75 19.77 19.83
N TYR A 896 31.21 19.49 18.66
CA TYR A 896 31.60 18.43 17.75
C TYR A 896 32.32 19.02 16.54
N THR A 897 33.43 18.42 16.15
CA THR A 897 34.06 18.69 14.86
C THR A 897 34.15 17.42 14.03
N TYR A 898 34.02 17.58 12.73
CA TYR A 898 34.01 16.48 11.76
C TYR A 898 35.09 16.68 10.71
N ASP A 899 35.58 15.59 10.13
CA ASP A 899 36.30 15.63 8.86
C ASP A 899 35.34 15.74 7.67
N ASP A 900 35.89 15.77 6.45
CA ASP A 900 35.11 15.87 5.21
C ASP A 900 34.21 14.66 4.91
N PHE A 901 34.35 13.59 5.68
CA PHE A 901 33.61 12.34 5.53
C PHE A 901 32.63 12.12 6.69
N GLY A 902 32.42 13.16 7.51
CA GLY A 902 31.53 13.09 8.67
C GLY A 902 32.06 12.23 9.80
N ASN A 903 33.34 11.84 9.83
CA ASN A 903 33.90 11.27 11.05
C ASN A 903 34.15 12.37 12.06
N ARG A 904 33.69 12.13 13.27
CA ARG A 904 34.05 12.95 14.42
C ARG A 904 35.57 12.96 14.63
N THR A 905 36.17 14.14 14.71
CA THR A 905 37.61 14.37 14.94
C THR A 905 37.90 14.91 16.34
N ASN A 906 36.98 15.69 16.89
CA ASN A 906 37.04 16.21 18.26
C ASN A 906 35.63 16.27 18.88
N ILE A 907 35.57 16.02 20.19
CA ILE A 907 34.45 16.51 21.02
C ILE A 907 35.03 17.30 22.18
N ASN A 908 34.51 18.50 22.41
CA ASN A 908 34.70 19.17 23.69
C ASN A 908 33.45 18.99 24.54
N ILE A 909 33.58 18.23 25.64
CA ILE A 909 32.50 18.05 26.63
C ILE A 909 32.90 18.81 27.88
N ARG A 910 32.19 19.92 28.17
CA ARG A 910 32.40 20.78 29.36
C ARG A 910 33.88 21.12 29.62
N GLY A 911 34.63 21.46 28.58
CA GLY A 911 36.05 21.83 28.66
C GLY A 911 37.04 20.68 28.52
N THR A 912 36.58 19.42 28.48
CA THR A 912 37.45 18.26 28.22
C THR A 912 37.41 17.90 26.74
N ALA A 913 38.57 17.97 26.08
CA ALA A 913 38.71 17.57 24.68
C ALA A 913 38.96 16.07 24.53
N PHE A 914 38.14 15.42 23.71
CA PHE A 914 38.27 14.04 23.25
C PHE A 914 38.71 14.07 21.79
N ILE A 915 39.92 13.59 21.51
CA ILE A 915 40.53 13.60 20.17
C ILE A 915 40.38 12.23 19.55
N TYR A 916 39.76 12.16 18.38
CA TYR A 916 39.47 10.92 17.64
C TYR A 916 40.49 10.71 16.53
N GLN A 917 40.89 9.45 16.33
CA GLN A 917 41.73 8.98 15.24
C GLN A 917 40.89 8.00 14.41
N ASN A 918 40.58 8.39 13.18
CA ASN A 918 39.86 7.58 12.23
C ASN A 918 40.80 7.18 11.08
N ASN A 919 40.61 5.99 10.50
CA ASN A 919 41.32 5.61 9.28
C ASN A 919 40.56 6.09 8.03
N ASN A 920 41.16 5.87 6.87
CA ASN A 920 40.63 6.21 5.54
C ASN A 920 39.46 5.32 5.07
N ILE A 921 38.94 4.42 5.90
CA ILE A 921 37.67 3.71 5.68
C ILE A 921 36.67 3.99 6.81
N ASN A 922 36.82 5.15 7.47
CA ASN A 922 35.89 5.68 8.47
C ASN A 922 35.77 4.89 9.78
N GLN A 923 36.69 3.97 10.06
CA GLN A 923 36.76 3.27 11.35
C GLN A 923 37.45 4.15 12.39
N THR A 924 36.84 4.30 13.57
CA THR A 924 37.49 4.96 14.71
C THR A 924 38.46 3.98 15.34
N GLN A 925 39.77 4.24 15.26
CA GLN A 925 40.80 3.37 15.85
C GLN A 925 41.05 3.70 17.32
N LYS A 926 40.92 4.98 17.68
CA LYS A 926 41.23 5.47 19.02
C LYS A 926 40.51 6.78 19.29
N TYR A 927 40.10 7.00 20.53
CA TYR A 927 39.88 8.34 21.04
C TYR A 927 40.60 8.54 22.39
N SER A 928 41.06 9.77 22.65
CA SER A 928 41.90 10.09 23.82
C SER A 928 41.50 11.40 24.50
N TRP A 929 41.68 11.48 25.82
CA TRP A 929 41.42 12.68 26.61
C TRP A 929 42.43 12.79 27.76
N ASN A 930 42.72 14.03 28.16
CA ASN A 930 43.64 14.30 29.26
C ASN A 930 42.90 14.44 30.59
N THR A 931 43.48 13.84 31.63
CA THR A 931 43.16 14.12 33.03
C THR A 931 44.29 14.93 33.65
N SER A 932 44.13 15.42 34.88
CA SER A 932 45.15 16.22 35.57
C SER A 932 46.49 15.49 35.75
N THR A 933 46.51 14.15 35.73
CA THR A 933 47.70 13.34 36.03
C THR A 933 48.10 12.38 34.91
N SER A 934 47.26 12.15 33.90
CA SER A 934 47.52 11.15 32.84
C SER A 934 46.63 11.34 31.61
N THR A 935 47.06 10.83 30.46
CA THR A 935 46.21 10.68 29.28
C THR A 935 45.47 9.35 29.36
N LYS A 936 44.15 9.38 29.24
CA LYS A 936 43.32 8.20 29.07
C LYS A 936 42.95 8.06 27.60
N HIS A 937 42.81 6.82 27.15
CA HIS A 937 42.34 6.56 25.79
C HIS A 937 41.65 5.21 25.69
N ARG A 938 40.76 5.09 24.70
CA ARG A 938 40.14 3.83 24.30
C ARG A 938 40.59 3.52 22.87
N GLU A 939 41.07 2.30 22.67
CA GLU A 939 41.41 1.74 21.36
C GLU A 939 40.28 0.82 20.90
N PHE A 940 40.03 0.79 19.59
CA PHE A 940 39.00 0.01 18.93
C PHE A 940 39.63 -0.78 17.79
N ASN A 941 39.42 -2.08 17.79
CA ASN A 941 39.98 -2.97 16.78
C ASN A 941 38.85 -3.59 15.97
N TYR A 942 39.07 -3.76 14.67
CA TYR A 942 38.10 -4.31 13.72
C TYR A 942 38.70 -5.54 13.03
N ASN A 943 37.84 -6.46 12.57
CA ASN A 943 38.26 -7.51 11.64
C ASN A 943 38.31 -6.99 10.20
N ASN A 944 38.72 -7.83 9.24
CA ASN A 944 38.81 -7.39 7.85
C ASN A 944 37.43 -7.25 7.18
N ALA A 945 36.35 -7.72 7.82
CA ALA A 945 34.98 -7.43 7.42
C ALA A 945 34.42 -6.12 8.02
N GLY A 946 35.25 -5.33 8.69
CA GLY A 946 34.85 -4.03 9.26
C GLY A 946 33.98 -4.11 10.51
N GLN A 947 33.94 -5.25 11.21
CA GLN A 947 33.19 -5.43 12.46
C GLN A 947 34.11 -5.21 13.67
N LEU A 948 33.64 -4.48 14.68
CA LEU A 948 34.37 -4.26 15.94
C LEU A 948 34.65 -5.60 16.63
N THR A 949 35.91 -5.89 16.96
CA THR A 949 36.32 -7.14 17.63
C THR A 949 36.77 -6.91 19.07
N SER A 950 37.30 -5.73 19.41
CA SER A 950 37.64 -5.40 20.78
C SER A 950 37.68 -3.91 21.06
N THR A 951 37.45 -3.56 22.32
CA THR A 951 37.77 -2.24 22.88
C THR A 951 38.76 -2.40 24.02
N VAL A 952 39.73 -1.49 24.11
CA VAL A 952 40.77 -1.51 25.15
C VAL A 952 40.88 -0.13 25.77
N ASN A 953 40.52 -0.01 27.06
CA ASN A 953 40.73 1.21 27.83
C ASN A 953 42.15 1.22 28.39
N LYS A 954 42.83 2.35 28.27
CA LYS A 954 44.19 2.58 28.78
C LYS A 954 44.29 3.88 29.58
N THR A 955 45.15 3.86 30.60
CA THR A 955 45.66 5.05 31.29
C THR A 955 47.17 5.09 31.09
N GLY A 956 47.67 6.11 30.39
CA GLY A 956 49.01 6.04 29.79
C GLY A 956 49.08 4.82 28.85
N ASN A 957 50.12 3.99 29.00
CA ASN A 957 50.27 2.75 28.23
C ASN A 957 49.65 1.51 28.93
N THR A 958 49.07 1.67 30.12
CA THR A 958 48.56 0.56 30.91
C THR A 958 47.09 0.27 30.58
N THR A 959 46.79 -0.97 30.17
CA THR A 959 45.42 -1.46 29.98
C THR A 959 44.68 -1.52 31.31
N THR A 960 43.54 -0.83 31.41
CA THR A 960 42.68 -0.83 32.60
C THR A 960 41.50 -1.77 32.46
N SER A 961 41.01 -2.00 31.24
CA SER A 961 39.95 -2.96 30.94
C SER A 961 39.90 -3.25 29.43
N SER A 962 39.41 -4.42 29.05
CA SER A 962 39.10 -4.74 27.66
C SER A 962 37.76 -5.47 27.55
N LYS A 963 37.10 -5.31 26.41
CA LYS A 963 35.94 -6.11 25.98
C LYS A 963 36.24 -6.70 24.61
N SER A 964 35.85 -7.95 24.37
CA SER A 964 35.92 -8.62 23.07
C SER A 964 34.51 -8.88 22.54
N PHE A 965 34.31 -8.69 21.24
CA PHE A 965 33.03 -8.82 20.56
C PHE A 965 33.15 -9.87 19.46
N ASN A 966 32.21 -10.81 19.40
CA ASN A 966 32.21 -11.88 18.42
C ASN A 966 30.94 -11.81 17.56
N TYR A 967 31.12 -11.62 16.25
CA TYR A 967 30.02 -11.52 15.29
C TYR A 967 29.95 -12.77 14.39
N ASP A 968 28.74 -13.17 14.01
CA ASP A 968 28.57 -14.09 12.88
C ASP A 968 28.80 -13.38 11.52
N VAL A 969 28.81 -14.16 10.44
CA VAL A 969 28.95 -13.63 9.08
C VAL A 969 27.71 -12.84 8.61
N PHE A 970 26.55 -13.06 9.24
CA PHE A 970 25.37 -12.24 8.98
C PHE A 970 25.55 -10.83 9.55
N GLY A 971 26.40 -10.65 10.57
CA GLY A 971 26.65 -9.40 11.29
C GLY A 971 25.87 -9.30 12.59
N ASN A 972 25.44 -10.43 13.17
CA ASN A 972 24.83 -10.49 14.49
C ASN A 972 25.89 -10.64 15.56
N LEU A 973 25.79 -9.86 16.64
CA LEU A 973 26.68 -9.97 17.78
C LEU A 973 26.32 -11.23 18.57
N ASN A 974 27.12 -12.29 18.48
CA ASN A 974 26.89 -13.55 19.18
C ASN A 974 27.28 -13.48 20.65
N SER A 975 28.40 -12.83 20.97
CA SER A 975 28.82 -12.68 22.35
C SER A 975 29.73 -11.47 22.60
N VAL A 976 29.71 -11.00 23.85
CA VAL A 976 30.65 -10.04 24.41
C VAL A 976 31.30 -10.63 25.65
N THR A 977 32.63 -10.66 25.68
CA THR A 977 33.39 -11.13 26.84
C THR A 977 34.21 -10.00 27.45
N TRP A 978 34.26 -9.94 28.77
CA TRP A 978 35.09 -8.97 29.50
C TRP A 978 35.47 -9.54 30.86
N ALA A 979 36.72 -9.37 31.28
CA ALA A 979 37.25 -10.03 32.47
C ALA A 979 36.90 -11.54 32.49
N SER A 980 36.08 -11.99 33.44
CA SER A 980 35.59 -13.37 33.55
C SER A 980 34.11 -13.55 33.16
N GLN A 981 33.50 -12.55 32.52
CA GLN A 981 32.09 -12.52 32.13
C GLN A 981 31.93 -12.85 30.65
N ASN A 982 30.85 -13.56 30.33
CA ASN A 982 30.41 -13.84 28.96
C ASN A 982 28.92 -13.51 28.83
N LEU A 983 28.58 -12.62 27.90
CA LEU A 983 27.21 -12.28 27.54
C LEU A 983 26.94 -12.81 26.14
N GLU A 984 25.98 -13.71 26.00
CA GLU A 984 25.65 -14.38 24.74
C GLU A 984 24.27 -13.95 24.25
N PHE A 985 24.12 -13.84 22.93
CA PHE A 985 22.88 -13.45 22.28
C PHE A 985 22.41 -14.57 21.34
N LYS A 986 21.10 -14.79 21.29
CA LYS A 986 20.45 -15.73 20.37
C LYS A 986 19.54 -14.98 19.41
N TYR A 987 19.45 -15.50 18.20
CA TYR A 987 18.70 -14.91 17.11
C TYR A 987 17.79 -15.94 16.46
N ASP A 988 16.60 -15.52 16.05
CA ASP A 988 15.69 -16.36 15.27
C ASP A 988 16.08 -16.43 13.79
N ALA A 989 15.25 -17.06 12.95
CA ALA A 989 15.47 -17.16 11.52
C ALA A 989 15.47 -15.80 10.80
N PHE A 990 15.03 -14.72 11.45
CA PHE A 990 14.94 -13.37 10.91
C PHE A 990 16.03 -12.45 11.45
N ASP A 991 17.04 -12.97 12.13
CA ASP A 991 18.11 -12.18 12.76
C ASP A 991 17.61 -11.21 13.86
N ARG A 992 16.44 -11.49 14.46
CA ARG A 992 15.92 -10.74 15.61
C ARG A 992 16.50 -11.32 16.90
N GLN A 993 16.94 -10.47 17.83
CA GLN A 993 17.53 -10.90 19.10
C GLN A 993 16.45 -11.45 20.04
N ILE A 994 16.32 -12.77 20.12
CA ILE A 994 15.26 -13.44 20.91
C ILE A 994 15.66 -13.81 22.33
N ALA A 995 16.96 -13.90 22.64
CA ALA A 995 17.39 -14.18 24.00
C ALA A 995 18.79 -13.66 24.33
N THR A 996 19.05 -13.46 25.61
CA THR A 996 20.35 -13.07 26.15
C THR A 996 20.71 -13.92 27.36
N TYR A 997 21.95 -14.39 27.44
CA TYR A 997 22.47 -15.22 28.52
C TYR A 997 23.69 -14.58 29.17
N LEU A 998 23.74 -14.54 30.50
CA LEU A 998 24.91 -14.10 31.26
C LEU A 998 25.56 -15.32 31.93
N ASN A 999 26.79 -15.63 31.54
CA ASN A 999 27.55 -16.77 32.03
C ASN A 999 26.73 -18.08 31.99
N GLY A 1000 26.00 -18.29 30.89
CA GLY A 1000 25.13 -19.46 30.67
C GLY A 1000 23.72 -19.38 31.29
N ASN A 1001 23.41 -18.38 32.12
CA ASN A 1001 22.09 -18.21 32.71
C ASN A 1001 21.20 -17.32 31.85
N VAL A 1002 19.93 -17.70 31.66
CA VAL A 1002 18.94 -16.88 30.94
C VAL A 1002 18.80 -15.53 31.66
N LYS A 1003 19.07 -14.45 30.94
CA LYS A 1003 18.87 -13.07 31.41
C LYS A 1003 17.54 -12.51 30.91
N GLN A 1004 17.21 -12.80 29.65
CA GLN A 1004 16.01 -12.27 28.99
C GLN A 1004 15.66 -13.15 27.78
N LYS A 1005 14.35 -13.27 27.52
CA LYS A 1005 13.78 -13.85 26.30
C LYS A 1005 12.71 -12.92 25.75
N LEU A 1006 12.78 -12.57 24.47
CA LEU A 1006 11.86 -11.66 23.80
C LEU A 1006 11.02 -12.41 22.79
N VAL A 1007 9.71 -12.15 22.82
CA VAL A 1007 8.74 -12.67 21.87
C VAL A 1007 8.48 -11.60 20.83
N TYR A 1008 8.63 -11.96 19.56
CA TYR A 1008 8.32 -11.10 18.43
C TYR A 1008 7.06 -11.59 17.72
N GLY A 1009 6.27 -10.62 17.28
CA GLY A 1009 5.15 -10.88 16.38
C GLY A 1009 5.60 -10.96 14.92
N ILE A 1010 4.76 -10.40 14.05
CA ILE A 1010 5.04 -10.27 12.61
C ILE A 1010 6.17 -9.24 12.35
N ASP A 1011 6.26 -8.20 13.19
CA ASP A 1011 7.23 -7.11 13.02
C ASP A 1011 8.58 -7.36 13.74
N ASN A 1012 9.51 -6.40 13.56
CA ASN A 1012 10.83 -6.38 14.21
C ASN A 1012 10.82 -5.80 15.64
N GLN A 1013 9.64 -5.54 16.19
CA GLN A 1013 9.48 -5.04 17.56
C GLN A 1013 9.01 -6.19 18.47
N PRO A 1014 9.63 -6.35 19.65
CA PRO A 1014 9.19 -7.37 20.60
C PRO A 1014 7.84 -6.98 21.20
N ILE A 1015 6.91 -7.94 21.28
CA ILE A 1015 5.55 -7.74 21.81
C ILE A 1015 5.39 -8.30 23.22
N ALA A 1016 6.31 -9.18 23.66
CA ALA A 1016 6.33 -9.70 25.02
C ALA A 1016 7.74 -10.12 25.48
N GLU A 1017 7.89 -10.33 26.78
CA GLU A 1017 9.09 -10.84 27.43
C GLU A 1017 8.76 -12.07 28.27
N LEU A 1018 9.60 -13.10 28.17
CA LEU A 1018 9.53 -14.31 28.98
C LEU A 1018 10.64 -14.33 30.04
N ASN A 1019 10.35 -14.91 31.20
CA ASN A 1019 11.37 -15.21 32.20
C ASN A 1019 12.13 -16.52 31.90
N GLU A 1020 13.05 -16.91 32.79
CA GLU A 1020 13.84 -18.13 32.67
C GLU A 1020 13.02 -19.43 32.64
N ASN A 1021 11.77 -19.38 33.11
CA ASN A 1021 10.83 -20.49 33.11
C ASN A 1021 9.82 -20.41 31.95
N ASP A 1022 10.05 -19.59 30.92
CA ASP A 1022 9.17 -19.38 29.76
C ASP A 1022 7.79 -18.81 30.08
N ARG A 1023 7.60 -18.19 31.25
CA ARG A 1023 6.36 -17.45 31.55
C ARG A 1023 6.44 -16.04 30.99
N ILE A 1024 5.37 -15.61 30.34
CA ILE A 1024 5.14 -14.22 29.93
C ILE A 1024 5.10 -13.36 31.19
N ILE A 1025 6.08 -12.46 31.32
CA ILE A 1025 6.17 -11.53 32.44
C ILE A 1025 5.81 -10.10 32.03
N ASN A 1026 6.09 -9.73 30.78
CA ASN A 1026 5.79 -8.40 30.25
C ASN A 1026 5.12 -8.50 28.87
N THR A 1027 4.16 -7.62 28.58
CA THR A 1027 3.74 -7.30 27.20
C THR A 1027 4.04 -5.85 26.87
N PHE A 1028 4.32 -5.58 25.60
CA PHE A 1028 4.71 -4.26 25.08
C PHE A 1028 3.68 -3.79 24.05
N ILE A 1029 3.07 -2.64 24.31
CA ILE A 1029 1.99 -2.09 23.48
C ILE A 1029 2.48 -0.80 22.80
N TYR A 1030 2.31 -0.78 21.47
CA TYR A 1030 2.76 0.29 20.58
C TYR A 1030 1.58 1.06 20.02
N ALA A 1031 1.79 2.31 19.59
CA ALA A 1031 0.69 3.16 19.10
C ALA A 1031 1.09 4.12 17.97
N ASP A 1032 2.32 4.66 17.96
CA ASP A 1032 2.78 5.56 16.91
C ASP A 1032 4.31 5.58 16.68
N LEU A 1033 5.14 5.47 17.73
CA LEU A 1033 6.60 5.40 17.60
C LEU A 1033 7.14 3.97 17.64
N ASN A 1034 8.45 3.81 17.40
CA ASN A 1034 9.16 2.54 17.46
C ASN A 1034 9.49 2.06 18.90
N THR A 1035 8.94 2.75 19.90
CA THR A 1035 9.08 2.46 21.33
C THR A 1035 7.69 2.18 21.89
N PRO A 1036 7.50 1.15 22.72
CA PRO A 1036 6.19 0.90 23.31
C PRO A 1036 5.84 2.05 24.25
N ILE A 1037 4.56 2.44 24.26
CA ILE A 1037 4.03 3.44 25.18
C ILE A 1037 3.65 2.78 26.50
N LEU A 1038 3.24 1.51 26.46
CA LEU A 1038 2.84 0.75 27.63
C LEU A 1038 3.67 -0.53 27.74
N MET A 1039 4.17 -0.80 28.94
CA MET A 1039 4.71 -2.08 29.33
C MET A 1039 3.86 -2.63 30.46
N ARG A 1040 3.16 -3.75 30.23
CA ARG A 1040 2.32 -4.38 31.24
C ARG A 1040 3.08 -5.51 31.92
N LYS A 1041 3.32 -5.40 33.23
CA LYS A 1041 3.94 -6.47 34.04
C LYS A 1041 2.88 -7.13 34.92
N GLY A 1042 2.44 -8.33 34.56
CA GLY A 1042 1.26 -8.95 35.18
C GLY A 1042 0.00 -8.13 34.90
N SER A 1043 -0.70 -7.67 35.94
CA SER A 1043 -1.88 -6.80 35.82
C SER A 1043 -1.58 -5.31 36.04
N ILE A 1044 -0.30 -4.92 36.06
CA ILE A 1044 0.12 -3.55 36.36
C ILE A 1044 0.71 -2.93 35.10
N ASP A 1045 0.19 -1.75 34.78
CA ASP A 1045 0.66 -0.93 33.68
C ASP A 1045 1.79 0.02 34.08
N TYR A 1046 2.79 0.08 33.21
CA TYR A 1046 3.89 1.04 33.28
C TYR A 1046 3.92 1.84 31.99
N TYR A 1047 3.65 3.14 32.11
CA TYR A 1047 3.71 4.08 31.00
C TYR A 1047 5.16 4.45 30.71
N ILE A 1048 5.61 4.25 29.48
CA ILE A 1048 6.94 4.58 29.01
C ILE A 1048 6.85 5.94 28.32
N VAL A 1049 7.41 6.95 28.98
CA VAL A 1049 7.58 8.29 28.40
C VAL A 1049 8.82 8.29 27.55
N SER A 1050 8.69 8.62 26.27
CA SER A 1050 9.79 8.77 25.33
C SER A 1050 9.88 10.19 24.77
N ASP A 1051 11.08 10.61 24.37
CA ASP A 1051 11.28 11.84 23.61
C ASP A 1051 10.81 11.67 22.15
N ILE A 1052 10.88 12.75 21.35
CA ILE A 1052 10.47 12.76 19.93
C ILE A 1052 11.16 11.71 19.05
N ARG A 1053 12.30 11.15 19.49
CA ARG A 1053 13.06 10.11 18.80
C ARG A 1053 12.66 8.69 19.25
N GLY A 1054 11.83 8.57 20.27
CA GLY A 1054 11.55 7.31 20.95
C GLY A 1054 12.56 6.96 22.05
N SER A 1055 13.42 7.88 22.49
CA SER A 1055 14.35 7.57 23.59
C SER A 1055 13.60 7.55 24.92
N VAL A 1056 13.66 6.45 25.65
CA VAL A 1056 12.97 6.32 26.94
C VAL A 1056 13.52 7.36 27.93
N ARG A 1057 12.66 8.22 28.46
CA ARG A 1057 13.02 9.23 29.49
C ARG A 1057 12.59 8.77 30.87
N LEU A 1058 11.34 8.30 31.00
CA LEU A 1058 10.76 7.84 32.26
C LEU A 1058 9.94 6.56 32.05
N VAL A 1059 9.93 5.69 33.06
CA VAL A 1059 8.97 4.58 33.16
C VAL A 1059 8.14 4.79 34.42
N ILE A 1060 6.86 5.08 34.26
CA ILE A 1060 5.96 5.49 35.34
C ILE A 1060 4.97 4.37 35.62
N LYS A 1061 4.86 3.95 36.88
CA LYS A 1061 3.86 2.97 37.32
C LYS A 1061 2.48 3.64 37.41
N GLU A 1062 1.52 3.24 36.58
CA GLU A 1062 0.20 3.89 36.47
C GLU A 1062 -0.50 3.98 37.83
N SER A 1063 -0.57 2.85 38.56
CA SER A 1063 -1.34 2.76 39.82
C SER A 1063 -1.00 3.77 40.93
N ASN A 1064 0.20 4.37 40.92
CA ASN A 1064 0.64 5.30 41.97
C ASN A 1064 1.60 6.42 41.51
N GLY A 1065 1.90 6.51 40.21
CA GLY A 1065 2.77 7.55 39.64
C GLY A 1065 4.25 7.40 39.97
N ALA A 1066 4.69 6.28 40.54
CA ALA A 1066 6.09 6.08 40.89
C ALA A 1066 6.97 5.98 39.63
N ILE A 1067 8.05 6.77 39.58
CA ILE A 1067 9.07 6.67 38.53
C ILE A 1067 9.95 5.45 38.83
N MET A 1068 9.79 4.40 38.04
CA MET A 1068 10.48 3.12 38.20
C MET A 1068 11.86 3.10 37.56
N GLN A 1069 12.05 3.92 36.52
CA GLN A 1069 13.32 4.11 35.84
C GLN A 1069 13.33 5.50 35.19
N GLN A 1070 14.48 6.17 35.26
CA GLN A 1070 14.81 7.40 34.53
C GLN A 1070 16.11 7.17 33.77
N LEU A 1071 16.14 7.63 32.52
CA LEU A 1071 17.27 7.52 31.61
C LEU A 1071 17.61 8.90 31.05
N ASP A 1072 18.85 9.35 31.23
CA ASP A 1072 19.37 10.59 30.66
C ASP A 1072 20.43 10.32 29.60
N TYR A 1073 20.42 11.07 28.50
CA TYR A 1073 21.32 10.87 27.35
C TYR A 1073 22.09 12.14 27.00
N ASP A 1074 23.25 11.99 26.37
CA ASP A 1074 23.82 13.05 25.53
C ASP A 1074 23.13 13.09 24.15
N ALA A 1075 23.56 14.01 23.28
CA ALA A 1075 22.95 14.18 21.96
C ALA A 1075 22.99 12.93 21.08
N PHE A 1076 23.98 12.05 21.26
CA PHE A 1076 24.18 10.84 20.46
C PHE A 1076 23.69 9.56 21.17
N GLY A 1077 22.99 9.68 22.29
CA GLY A 1077 22.38 8.55 22.98
C GLY A 1077 23.26 7.86 24.02
N LYS A 1078 24.40 8.44 24.40
CA LYS A 1078 25.21 7.90 25.50
C LYS A 1078 24.46 8.13 26.80
N VAL A 1079 24.21 7.06 27.54
CA VAL A 1079 23.54 7.12 28.84
C VAL A 1079 24.41 7.86 29.86
N LEU A 1080 23.91 8.98 30.37
CA LEU A 1080 24.52 9.81 31.41
C LEU A 1080 24.00 9.44 32.81
N ASN A 1081 22.77 8.96 32.89
CA ASN A 1081 22.12 8.51 34.12
C ASN A 1081 21.15 7.37 33.79
N ASN A 1082 21.09 6.36 34.67
CA ASN A 1082 20.15 5.25 34.61
C ASN A 1082 19.80 4.82 36.02
N SER A 1083 18.65 5.24 36.52
CA SER A 1083 18.30 5.04 37.94
C SER A 1083 17.99 3.59 38.31
N ASN A 1084 17.66 2.73 37.32
CA ASN A 1084 17.31 1.33 37.54
C ASN A 1084 17.66 0.46 36.31
N PRO A 1085 18.96 0.13 36.10
CA PRO A 1085 19.41 -0.56 34.91
C PRO A 1085 18.74 -1.92 34.68
N GLY A 1086 18.15 -2.10 33.49
CA GLY A 1086 17.50 -3.34 33.07
C GLY A 1086 16.02 -3.47 33.44
N PHE A 1087 15.38 -2.42 33.98
CA PHE A 1087 13.94 -2.47 34.29
C PHE A 1087 13.06 -2.52 33.03
N THR A 1088 13.39 -1.74 32.00
CA THR A 1088 12.90 -1.90 30.62
C THR A 1088 14.05 -2.38 29.70
N PRO A 1089 13.78 -3.20 28.66
CA PRO A 1089 14.78 -3.52 27.64
C PRO A 1089 15.08 -2.35 26.69
N PHE A 1090 14.18 -1.37 26.58
CA PHE A 1090 14.30 -0.28 25.61
C PHE A 1090 15.10 0.90 26.17
N GLY A 1091 15.86 1.57 25.30
CA GLY A 1091 16.64 2.75 25.65
C GLY A 1091 16.56 3.85 24.60
N TYR A 1092 17.71 4.27 24.10
CA TYR A 1092 17.83 5.36 23.13
C TYR A 1092 17.12 5.01 21.81
N ALA A 1093 16.29 5.93 21.31
CA ALA A 1093 15.48 5.79 20.11
C ALA A 1093 14.76 4.42 19.98
N GLY A 1094 14.26 3.86 21.09
CA GLY A 1094 13.56 2.56 21.10
C GLY A 1094 14.42 1.30 20.90
N GLY A 1095 15.75 1.43 20.77
CA GLY A 1095 16.64 0.29 20.63
C GLY A 1095 16.78 -0.54 21.91
N LEU A 1096 17.17 -1.82 21.78
CA LEU A 1096 17.40 -2.70 22.94
C LEU A 1096 18.72 -2.32 23.61
N TYR A 1097 18.68 -1.83 24.84
CA TYR A 1097 19.86 -1.32 25.53
C TYR A 1097 20.47 -2.35 26.48
N GLU A 1098 21.72 -2.74 26.21
CA GLU A 1098 22.51 -3.59 27.11
C GLU A 1098 23.55 -2.74 27.86
N TYR A 1099 23.18 -2.32 29.07
CA TYR A 1099 23.97 -1.42 29.91
C TYR A 1099 25.37 -1.96 30.28
N ARG A 1100 25.64 -3.26 30.16
CA ARG A 1100 26.96 -3.84 30.46
C ARG A 1100 27.92 -3.78 29.28
N THR A 1101 27.40 -3.76 28.05
CA THR A 1101 28.21 -3.68 26.83
C THR A 1101 28.39 -2.26 26.33
N ASP A 1102 27.50 -1.34 26.74
CA ASP A 1102 27.35 0.02 26.22
C ASP A 1102 26.77 0.07 24.79
N LEU A 1103 26.21 -1.05 24.32
CA LEU A 1103 25.61 -1.17 22.99
C LEU A 1103 24.10 -1.04 23.04
N ILE A 1104 23.55 -0.47 21.97
CA ILE A 1104 22.13 -0.42 21.70
C ILE A 1104 21.89 -1.20 20.40
N ARG A 1105 21.04 -2.23 20.45
CA ARG A 1105 20.68 -3.00 19.26
C ARG A 1105 19.50 -2.34 18.56
N PHE A 1106 19.68 -2.05 17.27
CA PHE A 1106 18.62 -1.58 16.36
C PHE A 1106 18.51 -2.57 15.21
N GLY A 1107 17.38 -3.29 15.12
CA GLY A 1107 17.13 -4.28 14.07
C GLY A 1107 18.36 -5.11 13.71
N ALA A 1108 19.02 -4.71 12.64
CA ALA A 1108 20.18 -5.36 12.06
C ALA A 1108 21.56 -4.99 12.64
N ARG A 1109 21.75 -3.87 13.34
CA ARG A 1109 23.08 -3.41 13.77
C ARG A 1109 23.14 -3.03 15.25
N ASP A 1110 24.35 -3.08 15.78
CA ASP A 1110 24.67 -2.62 17.14
C ASP A 1110 25.28 -1.22 17.06
N TYR A 1111 24.75 -0.31 17.85
CA TYR A 1111 25.16 1.10 17.91
C TYR A 1111 25.99 1.36 19.17
N PHE A 1112 27.14 2.00 18.99
CA PHE A 1112 28.04 2.39 20.07
C PHE A 1112 27.93 3.90 20.31
N ALA A 1113 26.95 4.28 21.14
CA ALA A 1113 26.58 5.69 21.36
C ALA A 1113 27.73 6.60 21.82
N GLU A 1114 28.68 6.06 22.60
CA GLU A 1114 29.84 6.83 23.08
C GLU A 1114 30.69 7.45 21.97
N ILE A 1115 30.80 6.77 20.83
CA ILE A 1115 31.55 7.28 19.67
C ILE A 1115 30.63 7.76 18.54
N GLY A 1116 29.31 7.65 18.71
CA GLY A 1116 28.33 8.08 17.72
C GLY A 1116 28.36 7.25 16.44
N LYS A 1117 28.72 5.96 16.51
CA LYS A 1117 28.90 5.09 15.33
C LYS A 1117 28.29 3.70 15.50
N TRP A 1118 27.94 3.09 14.36
CA TRP A 1118 27.67 1.65 14.27
C TRP A 1118 28.95 0.84 14.54
N THR A 1119 28.80 -0.37 15.05
CA THR A 1119 29.94 -1.28 15.31
C THR A 1119 30.41 -2.04 14.07
N ALA A 1120 29.65 -1.97 12.96
CA ALA A 1120 29.94 -2.56 11.67
C ALA A 1120 29.44 -1.63 10.55
N GLU A 1121 30.02 -1.77 9.35
CA GLU A 1121 29.53 -1.06 8.17
C GLU A 1121 28.05 -1.39 7.93
N ASP A 1122 27.31 -0.41 7.41
CA ASP A 1122 25.98 -0.65 6.88
C ASP A 1122 26.05 -1.78 5.82
N PRO A 1123 25.35 -2.91 5.99
CA PRO A 1123 25.40 -3.99 5.03
C PRO A 1123 24.63 -3.68 3.74
N ILE A 1124 23.97 -2.51 3.65
CA ILE A 1124 23.56 -1.93 2.39
C ILE A 1124 24.55 -0.87 1.87
N GLY A 1125 25.67 -0.52 2.51
CA GLY A 1125 26.72 0.34 1.90
C GLY A 1125 26.24 1.74 1.49
N PHE A 1126 26.65 2.27 0.32
CA PHE A 1126 26.27 3.61 -0.23
C PHE A 1126 24.79 3.90 -0.28
N LEU A 1127 24.07 2.83 -0.14
CA LEU A 1127 22.68 2.77 -0.24
C LEU A 1127 21.95 3.24 1.01
N SER A 1128 22.61 3.13 2.16
CA SER A 1128 22.27 3.95 3.33
C SER A 1128 22.10 5.45 2.98
N GLY A 1129 22.58 5.93 1.82
CA GLY A 1129 22.53 7.34 1.48
C GLY A 1129 23.55 8.17 2.25
N ASP A 1130 24.43 7.50 2.98
CA ASP A 1130 25.64 8.06 3.55
C ASP A 1130 26.85 7.42 2.83
N VAL A 1131 27.93 8.19 2.71
CA VAL A 1131 29.24 7.69 2.25
C VAL A 1131 30.06 7.12 3.41
N ASN A 1132 29.64 7.42 4.65
CA ASN A 1132 30.23 6.89 5.87
C ASN A 1132 29.36 5.77 6.43
N PHE A 1133 29.71 4.52 6.14
CA PHE A 1133 28.88 3.36 6.53
C PHE A 1133 28.84 3.08 8.03
N TYR A 1134 29.63 3.81 8.83
CA TYR A 1134 29.62 3.76 10.29
C TYR A 1134 28.85 4.91 10.94
N SER A 1135 28.54 5.96 10.19
CA SER A 1135 27.83 7.15 10.67
C SER A 1135 26.45 6.80 11.19
N TYR A 1136 26.07 7.36 12.33
CA TYR A 1136 24.71 7.30 12.83
C TYR A 1136 23.93 8.50 12.31
N VAL A 1137 22.92 8.23 11.47
CA VAL A 1137 21.94 9.21 10.96
C VAL A 1137 22.55 10.50 10.41
N ALA A 1138 23.63 10.37 9.63
CA ALA A 1138 24.37 11.50 9.03
C ALA A 1138 24.89 12.54 10.05
N ASN A 1139 25.13 12.13 11.30
CA ASN A 1139 25.49 12.99 12.43
C ASN A 1139 24.45 14.05 12.83
N ASP A 1140 23.17 13.82 12.51
CA ASP A 1140 22.05 14.60 13.05
C ASP A 1140 21.13 13.72 13.93
N PRO A 1141 21.61 13.29 15.11
CA PRO A 1141 20.88 12.41 16.02
C PRO A 1141 19.74 13.12 16.77
N ILE A 1142 19.54 14.42 16.54
CA ILE A 1142 18.48 15.20 17.16
C ILE A 1142 17.20 15.08 16.33
N ASN A 1143 17.32 15.11 15.00
CA ASN A 1143 16.18 15.10 14.09
C ASN A 1143 15.86 13.72 13.50
N TYR A 1144 16.83 12.79 13.53
CA TYR A 1144 16.69 11.51 12.84
C TYR A 1144 16.99 10.30 13.72
N ILE A 1145 16.42 9.15 13.32
CA ILE A 1145 16.58 7.85 13.97
C ILE A 1145 16.79 6.75 12.93
N ASP A 1146 17.39 5.63 13.34
CA ASP A 1146 17.52 4.41 12.54
C ASP A 1146 17.06 3.17 13.32
N PRO A 1147 15.75 2.92 13.44
CA PRO A 1147 15.22 1.76 14.15
C PRO A 1147 15.62 0.42 13.50
N SER A 1148 15.90 0.44 12.20
CA SER A 1148 16.23 -0.76 11.41
C SER A 1148 17.71 -1.15 11.49
N GLY A 1149 18.58 -0.17 11.78
CA GLY A 1149 20.01 -0.31 11.58
C GLY A 1149 20.40 -0.30 10.09
N PHE A 1150 19.68 0.37 9.20
CA PHE A 1150 20.00 0.59 7.79
C PHE A 1150 19.65 2.02 7.39
N TYR A 1151 20.28 3.01 8.02
CA TYR A 1151 19.86 4.39 7.81
C TYR A 1151 20.05 4.79 6.36
N LYS A 1152 18.96 4.92 5.61
CA LYS A 1152 18.56 6.19 5.02
C LYS A 1152 17.20 6.51 5.63
N THR A 1153 16.93 7.77 6.01
CA THR A 1153 15.56 8.28 6.09
C THR A 1153 14.89 7.83 4.82
N SER A 1154 13.99 6.86 4.90
CA SER A 1154 13.52 6.19 3.70
C SER A 1154 12.69 7.21 2.92
N GLU A 1155 13.33 7.88 1.96
CA GLU A 1155 12.59 8.44 0.85
C GLU A 1155 11.97 7.24 0.18
N LEU A 1156 10.64 7.24 0.19
CA LEU A 1156 9.87 6.37 -0.66
C LEU A 1156 10.42 6.57 -2.08
N ALA A 1157 10.58 5.53 -2.88
CA ALA A 1157 11.02 5.68 -4.25
C ALA A 1157 10.18 4.83 -5.17
N VAL A 1158 10.15 5.19 -6.43
CA VAL A 1158 9.26 4.59 -7.40
C VAL A 1158 10.05 4.35 -8.68
N VAL A 1159 10.34 3.11 -9.08
CA VAL A 1159 11.07 2.87 -10.33
C VAL A 1159 10.12 2.58 -11.46
N ILE A 1160 10.27 3.29 -12.56
CA ILE A 1160 9.47 3.19 -13.78
C ILE A 1160 10.42 2.97 -14.97
N GLY A 1161 9.92 2.44 -16.09
CA GLY A 1161 10.66 2.32 -17.35
C GLY A 1161 10.39 1.02 -18.10
N GLU A 1162 11.18 0.70 -19.12
CA GLU A 1162 10.90 -0.45 -20.00
C GLU A 1162 11.44 -1.77 -19.49
N ARG A 1163 10.61 -2.82 -19.66
CA ARG A 1163 10.88 -4.21 -19.32
C ARG A 1163 11.08 -4.39 -17.83
N MET A 1164 10.18 -5.16 -17.21
CA MET A 1164 10.18 -5.33 -15.77
C MET A 1164 11.50 -5.86 -15.24
N HIS A 1165 12.29 -6.63 -16.00
CA HIS A 1165 13.63 -7.04 -15.54
C HIS A 1165 14.59 -5.85 -15.37
N ARG A 1166 14.58 -4.84 -16.26
CA ARG A 1166 15.41 -3.63 -16.10
C ARG A 1166 14.86 -2.73 -15.00
N VAL A 1167 13.54 -2.58 -14.91
CA VAL A 1167 12.86 -1.84 -13.82
C VAL A 1167 13.15 -2.49 -12.47
N ASN A 1168 13.09 -3.82 -12.41
CA ASN A 1168 13.42 -4.60 -11.23
C ASN A 1168 14.91 -4.53 -10.93
N LYS A 1169 15.78 -4.51 -11.95
CA LYS A 1169 17.22 -4.33 -11.77
C LYS A 1169 17.55 -2.96 -11.20
N ALA A 1170 17.00 -1.89 -11.76
CA ALA A 1170 17.14 -0.53 -11.26
C ALA A 1170 16.48 -0.31 -9.91
N ALA A 1171 15.33 -0.92 -9.67
CA ALA A 1171 14.71 -0.93 -8.35
C ALA A 1171 15.49 -1.75 -7.35
N ASN A 1172 16.08 -2.85 -7.77
CA ASN A 1172 16.97 -3.61 -6.93
C ASN A 1172 18.24 -2.84 -6.68
N ASP A 1173 18.71 -2.02 -7.61
CA ASP A 1173 19.84 -1.11 -7.45
C ASP A 1173 19.49 0.13 -6.61
N LEU A 1174 18.22 0.56 -6.59
CA LEU A 1174 17.71 1.62 -5.73
C LEU A 1174 17.32 1.14 -4.33
N ARG A 1175 16.86 -0.10 -4.19
CA ARG A 1175 16.60 -0.82 -2.93
C ARG A 1175 17.86 -1.32 -2.32
N LYS A 1176 18.83 -1.65 -3.18
CA LYS A 1176 20.24 -1.57 -2.90
C LYS A 1176 20.35 -0.18 -2.33
N GLN A 1177 20.22 0.95 -3.07
CA GLN A 1177 20.39 2.40 -2.68
C GLN A 1177 19.57 2.95 -1.50
N GLY A 1178 19.01 2.06 -0.65
CA GLY A 1178 18.35 2.33 0.64
C GLY A 1178 17.09 3.17 0.55
N TYR A 1179 16.57 3.33 -0.67
CA TYR A 1179 15.23 3.82 -0.88
C TYR A 1179 14.19 2.76 -0.47
N ASN A 1180 13.03 3.22 0.03
CA ASN A 1180 11.84 2.37 0.15
C ASN A 1180 11.17 2.30 -1.22
N VAL A 1181 11.71 1.43 -2.08
CA VAL A 1181 11.35 1.40 -3.51
C VAL A 1181 10.11 0.57 -3.79
N LYS A 1182 9.09 1.25 -4.30
CA LYS A 1182 8.00 0.71 -5.10
C LYS A 1182 8.45 0.59 -6.55
N ILE A 1183 8.07 -0.49 -7.20
CA ILE A 1183 8.30 -0.70 -8.63
C ILE A 1183 6.98 -0.50 -9.33
N TYR A 1184 7.02 0.27 -10.42
CA TYR A 1184 5.88 0.36 -11.28
C TYR A 1184 5.83 -0.85 -12.20
N SER A 1185 4.77 -1.63 -12.05
CA SER A 1185 4.41 -2.64 -13.05
C SER A 1185 3.18 -2.13 -13.79
N PRO A 1186 3.31 -1.62 -15.02
CA PRO A 1186 2.16 -1.16 -15.78
C PRO A 1186 1.16 -2.30 -15.98
N ARG A 1187 -0.11 -2.03 -15.69
CA ARG A 1187 -1.21 -2.89 -16.12
C ARG A 1187 -1.18 -2.97 -17.65
N ASN A 1188 -1.22 -4.19 -18.19
CA ASN A 1188 -1.42 -4.48 -19.62
C ASN A 1188 -0.36 -3.95 -20.60
N PHE A 1189 0.73 -4.69 -20.79
CA PHE A 1189 1.52 -4.64 -22.04
C PHE A 1189 0.95 -5.59 -23.10
N ARG A 1190 -0.38 -5.59 -23.31
CA ARG A 1190 -1.06 -6.52 -24.23
C ARG A 1190 -1.60 -5.90 -25.52
N SER A 1191 -1.11 -4.74 -25.94
CA SER A 1191 -1.44 -4.21 -27.26
C SER A 1191 -0.19 -3.74 -28.01
N THR A 1192 -0.25 -3.98 -29.32
CA THR A 1192 0.69 -3.70 -30.41
C THR A 1192 1.80 -2.69 -30.11
N PRO A 1193 3.06 -2.94 -30.52
CA PRO A 1193 4.17 -2.01 -30.31
C PRO A 1193 3.83 -0.59 -30.77
N GLY A 1194 3.73 0.35 -29.83
CA GLY A 1194 3.79 1.79 -30.13
C GLY A 1194 2.62 2.69 -29.72
N LYS A 1195 1.52 2.21 -29.13
CA LYS A 1195 0.49 3.11 -28.53
C LYS A 1195 -0.20 2.49 -27.31
N LEU A 1196 0.10 3.02 -26.12
CA LEU A 1196 -0.77 2.84 -24.95
C LEU A 1196 -2.14 3.45 -25.21
N SER A 1197 -3.19 2.85 -24.65
CA SER A 1197 -4.49 3.53 -24.59
C SER A 1197 -4.40 4.72 -23.63
N PRO A 1198 -5.16 5.81 -23.84
CA PRO A 1198 -5.24 6.91 -22.88
C PRO A 1198 -5.55 6.45 -21.45
N LYS A 1199 -6.30 5.35 -21.29
CA LYS A 1199 -6.64 4.72 -20.01
C LYS A 1199 -5.41 4.11 -19.31
N ASP A 1200 -4.53 3.44 -20.05
CA ASP A 1200 -3.30 2.86 -19.49
C ASP A 1200 -2.27 3.94 -19.17
N ILE A 1201 -2.16 4.97 -20.02
CA ILE A 1201 -1.34 6.15 -19.71
C ILE A 1201 -1.82 6.83 -18.42
N ASN A 1202 -3.14 6.91 -18.21
CA ASN A 1202 -3.73 7.54 -17.04
C ASN A 1202 -3.59 6.69 -15.77
N ALA A 1203 -3.73 5.38 -15.85
CA ALA A 1203 -3.46 4.46 -14.74
C ALA A 1203 -1.98 4.49 -14.32
N ASN A 1204 -1.07 4.58 -15.30
CA ASN A 1204 0.36 4.76 -15.06
C ASN A 1204 0.66 6.08 -14.35
N ARG A 1205 0.02 7.17 -14.80
CA ARG A 1205 0.14 8.48 -14.17
C ARG A 1205 -0.38 8.51 -12.74
N GLU A 1206 -1.58 7.99 -12.48
CA GLU A 1206 -2.21 8.01 -11.15
C GLU A 1206 -1.45 7.16 -10.14
N TRP A 1207 -0.92 6.02 -10.55
CA TRP A 1207 -0.07 5.21 -9.68
C TRP A 1207 1.23 5.94 -9.34
N LEU A 1208 1.91 6.53 -10.32
CA LEU A 1208 3.13 7.31 -10.07
C LEU A 1208 2.86 8.40 -9.04
N ARG A 1209 1.73 9.05 -9.22
CA ARG A 1209 1.30 10.21 -8.48
C ARG A 1209 0.88 9.91 -7.04
N TYR A 1210 0.17 8.81 -6.81
CA TYR A 1210 -0.14 8.30 -5.48
C TYR A 1210 1.13 8.15 -4.63
N TRP A 1211 2.17 7.54 -5.22
CA TRP A 1211 3.42 7.34 -4.50
C TRP A 1211 4.22 8.64 -4.36
N THR A 1212 4.22 9.50 -5.39
CA THR A 1212 4.89 10.81 -5.30
C THR A 1212 4.27 11.68 -4.19
N ASN A 1213 2.93 11.63 -4.01
CA ASN A 1213 2.20 12.30 -2.92
C ASN A 1213 2.55 11.76 -1.52
N LYS A 1214 3.02 10.51 -1.42
CA LYS A 1214 3.56 9.91 -0.18
C LYS A 1214 5.04 10.27 0.04
N GLY A 1215 5.56 11.25 -0.71
CA GLY A 1215 6.96 11.65 -0.68
C GLY A 1215 7.88 10.76 -1.50
N ALA A 1216 7.36 10.00 -2.47
CA ALA A 1216 8.21 9.12 -3.28
C ALA A 1216 9.03 9.85 -4.34
N LYS A 1217 10.32 9.49 -4.43
CA LYS A 1217 11.25 9.85 -5.48
C LYS A 1217 11.14 8.86 -6.64
N VAL A 1218 10.65 9.33 -7.77
CA VAL A 1218 10.44 8.49 -8.95
C VAL A 1218 11.76 8.34 -9.70
N PHE A 1219 12.09 7.16 -10.21
CA PHE A 1219 13.29 6.87 -10.96
C PHE A 1219 12.94 6.19 -12.28
N ASP A 1220 13.13 6.89 -13.40
CA ASP A 1220 12.76 6.37 -14.74
C ASP A 1220 13.98 5.83 -15.49
N ILE A 1221 14.02 4.52 -15.74
CA ILE A 1221 15.18 3.88 -16.36
C ILE A 1221 15.27 4.05 -17.88
N GLY A 1222 14.26 4.68 -18.49
CA GLY A 1222 14.18 4.91 -19.91
C GLY A 1222 14.13 3.63 -20.77
N PRO A 1223 14.18 3.79 -22.11
CA PRO A 1223 14.05 2.69 -23.06
C PRO A 1223 15.35 1.93 -23.22
N GLU A 1224 15.27 0.71 -23.74
CA GLU A 1224 16.42 -0.14 -23.98
C GLU A 1224 17.30 0.38 -25.14
N LYS A 1225 18.62 0.47 -24.93
CA LYS A 1225 19.55 1.06 -25.91
C LYS A 1225 19.70 0.16 -27.15
N GLY A 1226 19.31 0.66 -28.32
CA GLY A 1226 19.40 -0.08 -29.60
C GLY A 1226 18.11 -0.79 -30.00
N ASN A 1227 17.06 -0.71 -29.19
CA ASN A 1227 15.73 -1.20 -29.52
C ASN A 1227 14.82 0.00 -29.89
N PRO A 1228 14.46 0.21 -31.16
CA PRO A 1228 13.59 1.32 -31.57
C PRO A 1228 12.11 1.05 -31.25
N VAL A 1229 11.79 -0.10 -30.64
CA VAL A 1229 10.47 -0.34 -30.07
C VAL A 1229 10.30 0.63 -28.92
N ARG A 1230 9.58 1.71 -29.22
CA ARG A 1230 9.32 2.81 -28.31
C ARG A 1230 8.58 2.27 -27.09
N SER A 1231 9.20 2.47 -25.94
CA SER A 1231 8.51 2.40 -24.67
C SER A 1231 7.16 3.08 -24.73
N PRO A 1232 6.14 2.47 -24.13
CA PRO A 1232 4.94 3.21 -23.79
C PRO A 1232 5.22 4.42 -22.89
N PHE A 1233 6.37 4.45 -22.19
CA PHE A 1233 6.90 5.59 -21.44
C PHE A 1233 7.80 6.55 -22.24
N TYR A 1234 8.08 6.32 -23.53
CA TYR A 1234 9.07 7.14 -24.26
C TYR A 1234 8.51 7.77 -25.53
N GLY A 1235 7.44 7.20 -26.10
CA GLY A 1235 6.81 7.72 -27.33
C GLY A 1235 5.78 8.83 -27.11
N VAL A 1236 5.09 8.84 -25.96
CA VAL A 1236 4.01 9.80 -25.63
C VAL A 1236 4.41 10.77 -24.51
N GLU A 1237 5.41 10.39 -23.71
CA GLU A 1237 5.79 11.08 -22.47
C GLU A 1237 6.77 12.24 -22.66
N GLN A 1238 7.51 12.30 -23.79
CA GLN A 1238 8.31 13.48 -24.12
C GLN A 1238 7.46 14.77 -24.24
N ARG A 1239 6.14 14.63 -24.46
CA ARG A 1239 5.19 15.76 -24.56
C ARG A 1239 4.23 15.92 -23.37
N SER A 1240 4.22 15.01 -22.39
CA SER A 1240 3.20 15.01 -21.33
C SER A 1240 3.74 14.78 -19.92
N ILE A 1241 4.79 13.97 -19.75
CA ILE A 1241 5.46 13.81 -18.45
C ILE A 1241 6.63 14.79 -18.32
N TYR A 1242 7.35 15.08 -19.41
CA TYR A 1242 8.59 15.86 -19.35
C TYR A 1242 8.45 17.35 -19.73
N THR A 1243 7.32 17.74 -20.31
CA THR A 1243 7.05 19.13 -20.74
C THR A 1243 5.89 19.78 -19.99
N ASN A 1244 4.92 19.00 -19.46
CA ASN A 1244 3.73 19.53 -18.79
C ASN A 1244 3.62 19.14 -17.30
N TRP A 1245 4.33 18.10 -16.84
CA TRP A 1245 4.30 17.59 -15.47
C TRP A 1245 5.71 17.62 -14.85
N LYS A 1246 6.14 18.76 -14.32
CA LYS A 1246 7.37 18.84 -13.52
C LYS A 1246 7.19 18.11 -12.18
N TYR A 1247 7.30 16.79 -12.18
CA TYR A 1247 7.59 16.07 -10.94
C TYR A 1247 9.02 16.42 -10.53
N ASN A 1248 9.17 17.31 -9.55
CA ASN A 1248 10.47 17.66 -8.94
C ASN A 1248 11.19 16.44 -8.32
N ASN A 1249 10.54 15.28 -8.30
CA ASN A 1249 10.99 14.03 -7.70
C ASN A 1249 11.32 12.93 -8.73
N VAL A 1250 11.24 13.18 -10.06
CA VAL A 1250 11.63 12.18 -11.10
C VAL A 1250 13.12 12.27 -11.44
N VAL A 1251 13.85 11.19 -11.24
CA VAL A 1251 15.28 11.00 -11.49
C VAL A 1251 15.45 9.91 -12.54
N GLN A 1252 15.59 10.24 -13.82
CA GLN A 1252 15.78 9.17 -14.82
C GLN A 1252 17.15 8.48 -14.57
N LEU A 1253 17.11 7.16 -14.40
CA LEU A 1253 18.25 6.26 -14.25
C LEU A 1253 18.67 5.73 -15.60
N GLU A 1254 19.51 6.52 -16.22
CA GLU A 1254 20.10 6.10 -17.46
C GLU A 1254 21.28 5.19 -17.15
N GLY A 1255 21.04 3.88 -17.17
CA GLY A 1255 22.05 2.88 -16.80
C GLY A 1255 21.70 1.45 -17.21
N TYR A 1256 20.41 1.22 -17.45
CA TYR A 1256 19.83 -0.11 -17.39
C TYR A 1256 19.53 -0.71 -18.74
#